data_AF-A0A517YFX6-F1
#
_entry.id   AF-A0A517YFX6-F1
#
_cell.length_a   1.000
_cell.length_b   1.000
_cell.length_c   1.000
_cell.angle_alpha   90.00
_cell.angle_beta   90.00
_cell.angle_gamma   90.00
#
_symmetry.space_group_name_H-M   'P 1'
#
loop_
_entity.id
_entity.type
_entity.pdbx_description
1 polymer ?
#
loop_
_entity_poly.entity_id
_entity_poly.type
_entity_poly.pdbx_seq_one_letter_code
_entity_poly.pdbx_strand_id
1 'polypeptide(L)'
;MKLPLLLFVSILGLASHAAQAADLVLATAGKCEYQIVLPDAHPSPAVGEGLQQTARLLQVAFQANGFQVPVVAEGKREIGKPAIYLGSTDFAHQQKIDFTKLTGWGYVHKVAGRDVIIAGRDESSPAKPVQDRRPTWDRIGTAKGVVDFLRQYVGTRFLYPDLGPYAPITAAAKIDLLQSPAFEFLPMPTIAVPAELDLTKIPLIEFNTAHPARGSFYDIANNRFPLVDAIFGGHTYERAIPREQYRESHPEYFALIGGQRTGNGTGNAQYCISNPEVQELFYQDLIVSIDRGFNSVDLGQPDGFRACQCESCAKLYDTGNDWGEKLWILHRRLAERVNEARPGKLVTMMSYIQTEHPPKSFQKFPPNTRILLTGTNDEDIAPWRSHEVPAGYSSYIYNWCPNLGTRYTPMRTPRYVETQVRRLSRNKFQSIYRDGTGDLFGLEGPVYYTMGRMFDDPENLQAKLLVHEFCGAAFGKSAPSMLAFYDQLYHGIELYSEFLGTRNPAWSYQNIYGQRRKFLTDPFQFLGFLYTPNLLGSLETQLAQAEKNANSEKVKIRLAAVRREFDYLKALAKVVHLHHAYQAQPDLASRDRLLTAIDARNAFVDSLFDAGGSRPKPAMSWAFVMFPPLGHDAKHLRLAHDGYQEPYANSPMNWDTKAMRLAPLPGAKRLTVSMQKNEVTLDSPHWKQATKHDLLRLPVGASANPTAAVRAMSDAAHLYLRIEADRPVGAADQETFDIYLAPPSGREVTYRFTVGLKSDSKQEAANGFNSDLLDPRYGRFDPDWNGDWKYEAKLDSENSKWIGLLTIPFKTLSVEPPTAGTFWRGNFGRTHVASMERVERALWSASVGTKVLDDRNDFGELVFEAAVEAGETNPMQPAKSANHALRELREQLYTTSFEIPADWKKLADTQALPAEGWLFRADPLEIGLKEAWQRAEFVTSDWLPLRVPSFWAENEAVGKYVGYGWQRTTFEVPQAGKGRSVRLLFGSVDEQAWVYLNGHLIGEHTEKSTRKSLNELWEEPFAIDLPAEHLNQTKPNVLTIRIHNSLANGGIWRPVLLQSVPAK
;
A
#
# COMPACT_ATOMS: atom_id res chain seq x y z
N MET A 1 -20.61 -30.47 -36.79
CA MET A 1 -19.71 -30.00 -37.85
C MET A 1 -18.27 -30.21 -37.37
N LYS A 2 -17.54 -31.14 -37.97
CA LYS A 2 -16.12 -31.41 -37.68
C LYS A 2 -15.26 -30.42 -38.46
N LEU A 3 -14.29 -29.76 -37.83
CA LEU A 3 -13.09 -29.23 -38.51
C LEU A 3 -11.91 -29.14 -37.51
N PRO A 4 -10.68 -29.60 -37.83
CA PRO A 4 -9.58 -29.75 -36.87
C PRO A 4 -8.45 -28.70 -37.01
N LEU A 5 -7.81 -28.43 -35.87
CA LEU A 5 -6.36 -28.38 -35.59
C LEU A 5 -5.38 -28.31 -36.79
N LEU A 6 -4.75 -27.15 -37.02
CA LEU A 6 -3.37 -26.95 -37.52
C LEU A 6 -3.16 -25.48 -37.93
N LEU A 7 -2.49 -24.67 -37.11
CA LEU A 7 -1.70 -23.52 -37.57
C LEU A 7 -0.87 -22.96 -36.40
N PHE A 8 0.37 -23.42 -36.24
CA PHE A 8 1.46 -22.68 -35.60
C PHE A 8 2.79 -23.41 -35.89
N VAL A 9 3.23 -23.31 -37.14
CA VAL A 9 4.63 -23.46 -37.55
C VAL A 9 4.88 -22.35 -38.58
N SER A 10 6.08 -21.76 -38.53
CA SER A 10 6.65 -20.83 -39.52
C SER A 10 6.44 -19.33 -39.30
N ILE A 11 7.33 -18.72 -38.50
CA ILE A 11 7.99 -17.47 -38.92
C ILE A 11 9.49 -17.66 -38.67
N LEU A 12 10.15 -18.19 -39.69
CA LEU A 12 11.60 -18.21 -39.89
C LEU A 12 11.76 -17.67 -41.31
N GLY A 13 12.51 -16.59 -41.48
CA GLY A 13 12.81 -16.09 -42.82
C GLY A 13 13.15 -14.62 -42.85
N LEU A 14 14.43 -14.30 -42.65
CA LEU A 14 15.24 -13.46 -43.53
C LEU A 14 16.68 -13.47 -43.02
N ALA A 15 17.47 -14.45 -43.48
CA ALA A 15 18.92 -14.36 -43.51
C ALA A 15 19.42 -15.14 -44.73
N SER A 16 20.27 -14.46 -45.50
CA SER A 16 20.99 -14.91 -46.69
C SER A 16 21.66 -16.28 -46.52
N HIS A 17 21.62 -17.10 -47.57
CA HIS A 17 22.26 -18.41 -47.65
C HIS A 17 23.79 -18.30 -47.53
N ALA A 18 24.30 -18.46 -46.31
CA ALA A 18 25.64 -18.99 -46.06
C ALA A 18 25.48 -20.49 -45.79
N ALA A 19 26.31 -21.33 -46.39
CA ALA A 19 26.30 -22.77 -46.16
C ALA A 19 26.48 -23.06 -44.65
N GLN A 20 25.42 -23.51 -43.98
CA GLN A 20 25.47 -23.91 -42.57
C GLN A 20 26.34 -25.17 -42.45
N ALA A 21 27.36 -25.11 -41.60
CA ALA A 21 28.11 -26.29 -41.20
C ALA A 21 27.17 -27.27 -40.47
N ALA A 22 27.48 -28.57 -40.53
CA ALA A 22 26.69 -29.58 -39.82
C ALA A 22 26.90 -29.45 -38.29
N ASP A 23 25.83 -29.56 -37.51
CA ASP A 23 25.90 -29.52 -36.04
C ASP A 23 26.82 -30.62 -35.47
N LEU A 24 27.54 -30.30 -34.39
CA LEU A 24 28.26 -31.27 -33.56
C LEU A 24 27.28 -31.95 -32.60
N VAL A 25 27.00 -33.23 -32.86
CA VAL A 25 26.14 -34.05 -31.98
C VAL A 25 26.91 -34.51 -30.76
N LEU A 26 26.40 -34.17 -29.57
CA LEU A 26 26.97 -34.56 -28.28
C LEU A 26 26.33 -35.85 -27.75
N ALA A 27 25.02 -36.02 -27.97
CA ALA A 27 24.29 -37.22 -27.57
C ALA A 27 23.08 -37.43 -28.47
N THR A 28 22.78 -38.69 -28.82
CA THR A 28 21.58 -39.05 -29.61
C THR A 28 21.25 -40.52 -29.42
N ALA A 29 19.98 -40.90 -29.65
CA ALA A 29 19.52 -42.29 -29.61
C ALA A 29 19.92 -43.06 -28.33
N GLY A 30 19.82 -42.40 -27.17
CA GLY A 30 20.18 -42.97 -25.86
C GLY A 30 21.69 -43.20 -25.63
N LYS A 31 22.56 -42.70 -26.51
CA LYS A 31 24.02 -42.84 -26.42
C LYS A 31 24.70 -41.47 -26.30
N CYS A 32 25.73 -41.42 -25.48
CA CYS A 32 26.63 -40.27 -25.35
C CYS A 32 28.07 -40.81 -25.29
N GLU A 33 28.92 -40.37 -26.22
CA GLU A 33 30.34 -40.76 -26.25
C GLU A 33 31.21 -39.82 -25.41
N TYR A 34 30.65 -38.73 -24.90
CA TYR A 34 31.42 -37.67 -24.25
C TYR A 34 31.75 -38.00 -22.79
N GLN A 35 32.69 -37.26 -22.24
CA GLN A 35 32.98 -37.14 -20.81
C GLN A 35 32.99 -35.66 -20.42
N ILE A 36 32.54 -35.30 -19.23
CA ILE A 36 32.67 -33.95 -18.67
C ILE A 36 34.01 -33.88 -17.94
N VAL A 37 34.84 -32.90 -18.30
CA VAL A 37 36.20 -32.76 -17.77
C VAL A 37 36.29 -31.50 -16.92
N LEU A 38 36.76 -31.66 -15.69
CA LEU A 38 37.07 -30.59 -14.75
C LEU A 38 38.58 -30.32 -14.70
N PRO A 39 39.00 -29.08 -14.40
CA PRO A 39 40.42 -28.75 -14.35
C PRO A 39 41.07 -29.42 -13.13
N ASP A 40 42.31 -29.85 -13.25
CA ASP A 40 43.07 -30.41 -12.12
C ASP A 40 43.43 -29.34 -11.08
N ALA A 41 43.55 -28.07 -11.52
CA ALA A 41 43.85 -26.92 -10.67
C ALA A 41 42.69 -25.92 -10.66
N HIS A 42 42.45 -25.33 -9.49
CA HIS A 42 41.41 -24.31 -9.30
C HIS A 42 41.84 -23.29 -8.23
N PRO A 43 41.31 -22.04 -8.27
CA PRO A 43 41.74 -20.96 -7.39
C PRO A 43 41.66 -21.26 -5.88
N SER A 44 40.67 -22.05 -5.46
CA SER A 44 40.51 -22.49 -4.07
C SER A 44 39.65 -23.76 -3.98
N PRO A 45 39.68 -24.51 -2.86
CA PRO A 45 38.82 -25.67 -2.68
C PRO A 45 37.32 -25.37 -2.87
N ALA A 46 36.84 -24.21 -2.41
CA ALA A 46 35.45 -23.81 -2.58
C ALA A 46 35.07 -23.58 -4.05
N VAL A 47 35.98 -22.98 -4.84
CA VAL A 47 35.79 -22.86 -6.30
C VAL A 47 35.79 -24.23 -6.97
N GLY A 48 36.70 -25.14 -6.57
CA GLY A 48 36.72 -26.52 -7.06
C GLY A 48 35.41 -27.27 -6.76
N GLU A 49 34.90 -27.16 -5.54
CA GLU A 49 33.59 -27.71 -5.17
C GLU A 49 32.45 -27.10 -5.99
N GLY A 50 32.50 -25.79 -6.25
CA GLY A 50 31.52 -25.10 -7.10
C GLY A 50 31.53 -25.61 -8.54
N LEU A 51 32.72 -25.84 -9.11
CA LEU A 51 32.89 -26.48 -10.42
C LEU A 51 32.38 -27.92 -10.43
N GLN A 52 32.64 -28.68 -9.36
CA GLN A 52 32.10 -30.04 -9.22
C GLN A 52 30.56 -30.05 -9.22
N GLN A 53 29.91 -29.13 -8.51
CA GLN A 53 28.45 -29.02 -8.55
C GLN A 53 27.95 -28.56 -9.93
N THR A 54 28.71 -27.71 -10.61
CA THR A 54 28.39 -27.26 -11.97
C THR A 54 28.46 -28.40 -12.98
N ALA A 55 29.49 -29.25 -12.91
CA ALA A 55 29.59 -30.48 -13.70
C ALA A 55 28.45 -31.46 -13.38
N ARG A 56 28.08 -31.59 -12.10
CA ARG A 56 26.94 -32.43 -11.68
C ARG A 56 25.63 -31.96 -12.29
N LEU A 57 25.40 -30.65 -12.37
CA LEU A 57 24.22 -30.09 -13.03
C LEU A 57 24.18 -30.45 -14.52
N LEU A 58 25.31 -30.29 -15.24
CA LEU A 58 25.42 -30.67 -16.65
C LEU A 58 25.18 -32.18 -16.85
N GLN A 59 25.80 -33.01 -16.02
CA GLN A 59 25.61 -34.47 -16.03
C GLN A 59 24.14 -34.84 -15.82
N VAL A 60 23.47 -34.24 -14.83
CA VAL A 60 22.06 -34.50 -14.53
C VAL A 60 21.14 -34.09 -15.67
N ALA A 61 21.44 -32.99 -16.39
CA ALA A 61 20.65 -32.59 -17.55
C ALA A 61 20.76 -33.58 -18.71
N PHE A 62 21.93 -34.19 -18.93
CA PHE A 62 22.10 -35.31 -19.87
C PHE A 62 21.34 -36.55 -19.39
N GLN A 63 21.45 -36.88 -18.10
CA GLN A 63 20.75 -38.01 -17.49
C GLN A 63 19.22 -37.88 -17.60
N ALA A 64 18.68 -36.68 -17.41
CA ALA A 64 17.26 -36.40 -17.56
C ALA A 64 16.73 -36.71 -18.98
N ASN A 65 17.62 -36.70 -19.97
CA ASN A 65 17.34 -37.06 -21.36
C ASN A 65 17.75 -38.51 -21.72
N GLY A 66 18.09 -39.32 -20.71
CA GLY A 66 18.46 -40.73 -20.90
C GLY A 66 19.92 -40.96 -21.29
N PHE A 67 20.78 -39.95 -21.22
CA PHE A 67 22.19 -40.05 -21.58
C PHE A 67 23.09 -40.16 -20.34
N GLN A 68 24.01 -41.11 -20.36
CA GLN A 68 25.04 -41.23 -19.33
C GLN A 68 26.31 -40.52 -19.78
N VAL A 69 26.83 -39.62 -18.95
CA VAL A 69 28.07 -38.89 -19.21
C VAL A 69 28.90 -38.83 -17.92
N PRO A 70 30.11 -39.43 -17.88
CA PRO A 70 30.94 -39.41 -16.68
C PRO A 70 31.56 -38.02 -16.45
N VAL A 71 31.78 -37.66 -15.17
CA VAL A 71 32.55 -36.48 -14.77
C VAL A 71 33.92 -36.95 -14.29
N VAL A 72 35.00 -36.39 -14.84
CA VAL A 72 36.39 -36.75 -14.52
C VAL A 72 37.26 -35.51 -14.36
N ALA A 73 38.35 -35.65 -13.61
CA ALA A 73 39.42 -34.66 -13.60
C ALA A 73 40.25 -34.75 -14.89
N GLU A 74 40.82 -33.64 -15.35
CA GLU A 74 41.53 -33.54 -16.63
C GLU A 74 42.67 -34.56 -16.77
N GLY A 75 43.51 -34.72 -15.75
CA GLY A 75 44.59 -35.70 -15.73
C GLY A 75 44.12 -37.17 -15.68
N LYS A 76 42.82 -37.41 -15.47
CA LYS A 76 42.20 -38.74 -15.43
C LYS A 76 41.28 -39.02 -16.61
N ARG A 77 41.22 -38.14 -17.60
CA ARG A 77 40.34 -38.30 -18.77
C ARG A 77 40.75 -39.50 -19.63
N GLU A 78 39.78 -40.12 -20.28
CA GLU A 78 40.04 -41.14 -21.28
C GLU A 78 40.55 -40.48 -22.57
N ILE A 79 41.79 -40.78 -22.96
CA ILE A 79 42.40 -40.23 -24.17
C ILE A 79 41.70 -40.79 -25.42
N GLY A 80 41.36 -39.92 -26.39
CA GLY A 80 40.68 -40.29 -27.64
C GLY A 80 39.14 -40.24 -27.56
N LYS A 81 38.58 -40.10 -26.35
CA LYS A 81 37.16 -39.87 -26.15
C LYS A 81 36.85 -38.37 -26.10
N PRO A 82 35.86 -37.88 -26.86
CA PRO A 82 35.54 -36.45 -26.90
C PRO A 82 35.05 -35.97 -25.52
N ALA A 83 35.25 -34.69 -25.23
CA ALA A 83 35.02 -34.13 -23.91
C ALA A 83 34.31 -32.77 -23.94
N ILE A 84 33.57 -32.51 -22.86
CA ILE A 84 33.05 -31.19 -22.51
C ILE A 84 33.90 -30.67 -21.35
N TYR A 85 34.86 -29.80 -21.65
CA TYR A 85 35.77 -29.18 -20.69
C TYR A 85 35.08 -28.01 -20.00
N LEU A 86 35.07 -28.01 -18.67
CA LEU A 86 34.50 -26.93 -17.87
C LEU A 86 35.60 -26.15 -17.16
N GLY A 87 35.56 -24.82 -17.23
CA GLY A 87 36.50 -23.94 -16.51
C GLY A 87 37.89 -23.85 -17.12
N SER A 88 38.86 -23.40 -16.32
CA SER A 88 40.25 -23.12 -16.74
C SER A 88 41.10 -24.38 -16.86
N THR A 89 40.72 -25.28 -17.76
CA THR A 89 41.46 -26.52 -18.06
C THR A 89 42.72 -26.23 -18.88
N ASP A 90 43.71 -27.12 -18.79
CA ASP A 90 44.92 -27.06 -19.63
C ASP A 90 44.54 -27.09 -21.12
N PHE A 91 43.54 -27.89 -21.48
CA PHE A 91 42.98 -27.90 -22.83
C PHE A 91 42.41 -26.54 -23.25
N ALA A 92 41.68 -25.84 -22.38
CA ALA A 92 41.15 -24.51 -22.69
C ALA A 92 42.30 -23.50 -22.94
N HIS A 93 43.38 -23.56 -22.16
CA HIS A 93 44.58 -22.76 -22.40
C HIS A 93 45.26 -23.10 -23.73
N GLN A 94 45.36 -24.38 -24.09
CA GLN A 94 45.90 -24.82 -25.40
C GLN A 94 45.04 -24.31 -26.57
N GLN A 95 43.72 -24.23 -26.40
CA GLN A 95 42.80 -23.62 -27.37
C GLN A 95 42.78 -22.09 -27.34
N LYS A 96 43.74 -21.47 -26.62
CA LYS A 96 43.96 -20.03 -26.52
C LYS A 96 42.77 -19.26 -25.95
N ILE A 97 42.04 -19.85 -25.01
CA ILE A 97 41.04 -19.10 -24.24
C ILE A 97 41.75 -18.10 -23.34
N ASP A 98 41.45 -16.81 -23.54
CA ASP A 98 42.02 -15.70 -22.78
C ASP A 98 41.09 -15.30 -21.64
N PHE A 99 41.29 -15.93 -20.48
CA PHE A 99 40.51 -15.68 -19.27
C PHE A 99 40.63 -14.24 -18.75
N THR A 100 41.69 -13.51 -19.11
CA THR A 100 41.91 -12.13 -18.65
C THR A 100 40.93 -11.14 -19.28
N LYS A 101 40.32 -11.50 -20.41
CA LYS A 101 39.28 -10.70 -21.10
C LYS A 101 37.88 -10.91 -20.54
N LEU A 102 37.68 -11.93 -19.69
CA LEU A 102 36.40 -12.16 -19.05
C LEU A 102 36.26 -11.21 -17.87
N THR A 103 35.15 -10.46 -17.81
CA THR A 103 34.80 -9.58 -16.70
C THR A 103 33.49 -10.03 -16.06
N GLY A 104 33.31 -9.74 -14.78
CA GLY A 104 32.14 -10.19 -14.02
C GLY A 104 31.87 -11.68 -14.24
N TRP A 105 30.64 -12.01 -14.63
CA TRP A 105 30.15 -13.37 -14.91
C TRP A 105 30.38 -13.82 -16.37
N GLY A 106 31.38 -13.24 -17.04
CA GLY A 106 31.73 -13.57 -18.42
C GLY A 106 32.18 -15.02 -18.61
N TYR A 107 31.85 -15.58 -19.77
CA TYR A 107 32.18 -16.95 -20.13
C TYR A 107 32.35 -17.16 -21.64
N VAL A 108 32.89 -18.31 -22.00
CA VAL A 108 33.12 -18.78 -23.37
C VAL A 108 32.40 -20.12 -23.60
N HIS A 109 31.79 -20.28 -24.77
CA HIS A 109 31.45 -21.59 -25.36
C HIS A 109 32.25 -21.76 -26.65
N LYS A 110 33.04 -22.83 -26.75
CA LYS A 110 33.85 -23.06 -27.94
C LYS A 110 33.87 -24.52 -28.35
N VAL A 111 33.66 -24.81 -29.62
CA VAL A 111 33.93 -26.12 -30.22
C VAL A 111 35.36 -26.14 -30.76
N ALA A 112 36.13 -27.15 -30.35
CA ALA A 112 37.49 -27.39 -30.80
C ALA A 112 37.58 -28.81 -31.36
N GLY A 113 37.33 -28.97 -32.66
CA GLY A 113 37.23 -30.29 -33.29
C GLY A 113 35.99 -31.04 -32.81
N ARG A 114 36.18 -32.11 -32.03
CA ARG A 114 35.08 -32.88 -31.41
C ARG A 114 34.84 -32.51 -29.95
N ASP A 115 35.61 -31.60 -29.39
CA ASP A 115 35.54 -31.20 -27.99
C ASP A 115 34.78 -29.89 -27.82
N VAL A 116 34.12 -29.72 -26.67
CA VAL A 116 33.41 -28.50 -26.31
C VAL A 116 34.07 -27.91 -25.06
N ILE A 117 34.33 -26.61 -25.06
CA ILE A 117 34.83 -25.85 -23.92
C ILE A 117 33.70 -24.94 -23.43
N ILE A 118 33.40 -25.00 -22.14
CA ILE A 118 32.52 -24.07 -21.43
C ILE A 118 33.32 -23.51 -20.26
N ALA A 119 33.85 -22.31 -20.39
CA ALA A 119 34.81 -21.79 -19.42
C ALA A 119 34.49 -20.34 -19.06
N GLY A 120 34.46 -20.00 -17.77
CA GLY A 120 34.20 -18.66 -17.30
C GLY A 120 35.23 -18.14 -16.32
N ARG A 121 35.03 -16.91 -15.85
CA ARG A 121 35.87 -16.31 -14.80
C ARG A 121 35.53 -16.92 -13.43
N ASP A 122 36.29 -17.94 -13.04
CA ASP A 122 36.16 -18.61 -11.76
C ASP A 122 37.17 -18.03 -10.76
N GLU A 123 36.69 -17.47 -9.65
CA GLU A 123 37.51 -16.73 -8.69
C GLU A 123 37.01 -16.91 -7.25
N SER A 124 37.96 -16.89 -6.31
CA SER A 124 37.59 -16.83 -4.89
C SER A 124 37.10 -15.44 -4.53
N SER A 125 36.25 -15.37 -3.51
CA SER A 125 35.82 -14.11 -2.91
C SER A 125 37.02 -13.20 -2.60
N PRO A 126 36.93 -11.88 -2.90
CA PRO A 126 38.05 -10.96 -2.71
C PRO A 126 38.44 -10.78 -1.24
N ALA A 127 37.49 -10.95 -0.31
CA ALA A 127 37.72 -10.78 1.12
C ALA A 127 37.04 -11.89 1.95
N LYS A 128 37.45 -12.03 3.21
CA LYS A 128 36.70 -12.83 4.19
C LYS A 128 35.43 -12.09 4.63
N PRO A 129 34.35 -12.81 5.00
CA PRO A 129 33.17 -12.22 5.61
C PRO A 129 33.53 -11.44 6.87
N VAL A 130 32.93 -10.26 7.05
CA VAL A 130 33.07 -9.46 8.28
C VAL A 130 32.10 -9.94 9.36
N GLN A 131 30.96 -10.53 8.94
CA GLN A 131 29.94 -11.11 9.81
C GLN A 131 29.14 -12.19 9.05
N ASP A 132 28.61 -13.18 9.77
CA ASP A 132 27.92 -14.33 9.17
C ASP A 132 26.70 -13.96 8.32
N ARG A 133 26.00 -12.86 8.66
CA ARG A 133 24.81 -12.38 7.94
C ARG A 133 25.14 -11.54 6.70
N ARG A 134 26.42 -11.34 6.37
CA ARG A 134 26.88 -10.66 5.14
C ARG A 134 28.02 -11.47 4.53
N PRO A 135 27.72 -12.67 3.98
CA PRO A 135 28.74 -13.50 3.36
C PRO A 135 29.31 -12.78 2.14
N THR A 136 30.60 -13.00 1.91
CA THR A 136 31.23 -12.73 0.62
C THR A 136 31.06 -13.96 -0.28
N TRP A 137 31.18 -13.78 -1.59
CA TRP A 137 30.77 -14.79 -2.58
C TRP A 137 31.93 -15.16 -3.49
N ASP A 138 32.19 -16.45 -3.63
CA ASP A 138 33.01 -16.95 -4.73
C ASP A 138 32.25 -16.79 -6.05
N ARG A 139 32.99 -16.52 -7.12
CA ARG A 139 32.44 -16.45 -8.46
C ARG A 139 32.75 -17.73 -9.20
N ILE A 140 31.71 -18.40 -9.68
CA ILE A 140 31.85 -19.53 -10.61
C ILE A 140 31.29 -19.06 -11.97
N GLY A 141 32.07 -18.30 -12.73
CA GLY A 141 31.68 -17.82 -14.06
C GLY A 141 31.38 -18.97 -15.02
N THR A 142 32.07 -20.10 -14.85
CA THR A 142 31.78 -21.35 -15.58
C THR A 142 30.35 -21.84 -15.32
N ALA A 143 29.79 -21.62 -14.12
CA ALA A 143 28.40 -21.95 -13.84
C ALA A 143 27.43 -21.11 -14.68
N LYS A 144 27.70 -19.81 -14.90
CA LYS A 144 26.92 -18.99 -15.83
C LYS A 144 27.01 -19.52 -17.26
N GLY A 145 28.20 -19.93 -17.70
CA GLY A 145 28.37 -20.60 -18.99
C GLY A 145 27.55 -21.88 -19.11
N VAL A 146 27.57 -22.75 -18.09
CA VAL A 146 26.84 -24.02 -18.10
C VAL A 146 25.33 -23.81 -18.06
N VAL A 147 24.79 -22.92 -17.23
CA VAL A 147 23.32 -22.71 -17.20
C VAL A 147 22.79 -22.12 -18.52
N ASP A 148 23.56 -21.26 -19.19
CA ASP A 148 23.19 -20.74 -20.51
C ASP A 148 23.29 -21.82 -21.59
N PHE A 149 24.34 -22.65 -21.54
CA PHE A 149 24.47 -23.82 -22.42
C PHE A 149 23.30 -24.78 -22.28
N LEU A 150 22.96 -25.13 -21.03
CA LEU A 150 21.87 -26.04 -20.70
C LEU A 150 20.51 -25.52 -21.17
N ARG A 151 20.28 -24.21 -21.02
CA ARG A 151 19.06 -23.56 -21.50
C ARG A 151 18.95 -23.61 -23.02
N GLN A 152 20.04 -23.33 -23.71
CA GLN A 152 20.07 -23.16 -25.16
C GLN A 152 20.11 -24.48 -25.92
N TYR A 153 20.90 -25.45 -25.48
CA TYR A 153 21.21 -26.67 -26.24
C TYR A 153 20.71 -27.97 -25.60
N VAL A 154 20.37 -27.95 -24.30
CA VAL A 154 20.02 -29.17 -23.53
C VAL A 154 18.61 -29.11 -22.95
N GLY A 155 17.80 -28.09 -23.31
CA GLY A 155 16.39 -28.02 -22.93
C GLY A 155 16.13 -27.79 -21.44
N THR A 156 17.08 -27.25 -20.67
CA THR A 156 16.88 -27.01 -19.23
C THR A 156 16.23 -25.64 -18.97
N ARG A 157 15.34 -25.54 -17.99
CA ARG A 157 14.73 -24.28 -17.54
C ARG A 157 14.90 -24.10 -16.04
N PHE A 158 15.33 -22.89 -15.64
CA PHE A 158 15.62 -22.50 -14.26
C PHE A 158 14.48 -21.62 -13.74
N LEU A 159 13.46 -22.25 -13.15
CA LEU A 159 12.14 -21.63 -12.95
C LEU A 159 11.97 -21.02 -11.56
N TYR A 160 12.51 -21.68 -10.54
CA TYR A 160 12.40 -21.28 -9.15
C TYR A 160 13.74 -21.43 -8.43
N PRO A 161 13.94 -20.78 -7.28
CA PRO A 161 15.12 -20.98 -6.46
C PRO A 161 15.37 -22.44 -6.05
N ASP A 162 16.57 -22.92 -6.32
CA ASP A 162 17.05 -24.24 -5.91
C ASP A 162 17.61 -24.28 -4.48
N LEU A 163 18.09 -23.14 -3.97
CA LEU A 163 18.69 -23.04 -2.63
C LEU A 163 18.03 -21.95 -1.80
N GLY A 164 18.20 -22.01 -0.47
CA GLY A 164 17.74 -20.96 0.45
C GLY A 164 18.62 -19.69 0.42
N PRO A 165 18.23 -18.61 1.10
CA PRO A 165 19.07 -17.43 1.27
C PRO A 165 20.42 -17.76 1.93
N TYR A 166 21.44 -16.94 1.67
CA TYR A 166 22.84 -17.10 2.12
C TYR A 166 23.56 -18.37 1.61
N ALA A 167 22.91 -19.18 0.77
CA ALA A 167 23.50 -20.40 0.26
C ALA A 167 24.34 -20.14 -1.01
N PRO A 168 25.65 -20.50 -1.02
CA PRO A 168 26.46 -20.55 -2.22
C PRO A 168 26.15 -21.80 -3.07
N ILE A 169 26.61 -21.80 -4.31
CA ILE A 169 26.39 -22.88 -5.28
C ILE A 169 26.89 -24.25 -4.78
N THR A 170 27.91 -24.29 -3.91
CA THR A 170 28.43 -25.51 -3.29
C THR A 170 27.39 -26.22 -2.42
N ALA A 171 26.43 -25.48 -1.86
CA ALA A 171 25.33 -26.05 -1.10
C ALA A 171 24.39 -26.91 -1.98
N ALA A 172 24.49 -26.83 -3.30
CA ALA A 172 23.80 -27.73 -4.21
C ALA A 172 24.14 -29.20 -3.94
N ALA A 173 25.29 -29.53 -3.34
CA ALA A 173 25.64 -30.91 -2.96
C ALA A 173 24.58 -31.61 -2.10
N LYS A 174 23.72 -30.84 -1.39
CA LYS A 174 22.67 -31.33 -0.50
C LYS A 174 21.32 -31.56 -1.18
N ILE A 175 21.19 -31.23 -2.48
CA ILE A 175 19.94 -31.38 -3.22
C ILE A 175 20.08 -32.42 -4.34
N ASP A 176 18.99 -33.14 -4.59
CA ASP A 176 18.81 -33.95 -5.79
C ASP A 176 18.42 -33.01 -6.95
N LEU A 177 19.37 -32.71 -7.83
CA LEU A 177 19.15 -31.81 -8.96
C LEU A 177 18.13 -32.38 -9.97
N LEU A 178 18.07 -33.71 -10.11
CA LEU A 178 17.19 -34.35 -11.08
C LEU A 178 15.73 -34.23 -10.62
N GLN A 179 15.49 -34.46 -9.33
CA GLN A 179 14.14 -34.39 -8.74
C GLN A 179 13.75 -32.97 -8.29
N SER A 180 14.69 -32.03 -8.25
CA SER A 180 14.42 -30.66 -7.81
C SER A 180 13.29 -29.99 -8.61
N PRO A 181 12.28 -29.40 -7.94
CA PRO A 181 11.21 -28.65 -8.60
C PRO A 181 11.71 -27.30 -9.16
N ALA A 182 12.92 -26.86 -8.80
CA ALA A 182 13.52 -25.63 -9.30
C ALA A 182 13.81 -25.68 -10.81
N PHE A 183 14.07 -26.87 -11.35
CA PHE A 183 14.47 -27.07 -12.74
C PHE A 183 13.47 -27.93 -13.50
N GLU A 184 13.25 -27.58 -14.76
CA GLU A 184 12.58 -28.45 -15.73
C GLU A 184 13.56 -28.88 -16.81
N PHE A 185 13.58 -30.18 -17.13
CA PHE A 185 14.37 -30.73 -18.23
C PHE A 185 13.42 -31.13 -19.34
N LEU A 186 13.36 -30.31 -20.40
CA LEU A 186 12.51 -30.58 -21.55
C LEU A 186 13.09 -31.75 -22.35
N PRO A 187 12.25 -32.64 -22.92
CA PRO A 187 12.73 -33.77 -23.71
C PRO A 187 13.57 -33.34 -24.91
N MET A 188 14.82 -33.81 -24.95
CA MET A 188 15.79 -33.59 -26.01
C MET A 188 16.35 -34.95 -26.47
N PRO A 189 15.74 -35.60 -27.48
CA PRO A 189 16.20 -36.91 -27.99
C PRO A 189 17.57 -36.84 -28.67
N THR A 190 18.03 -35.63 -29.01
CA THR A 190 19.37 -35.34 -29.50
C THR A 190 19.84 -34.04 -28.86
N ILE A 191 21.07 -34.04 -28.36
CA ILE A 191 21.78 -32.86 -27.86
C ILE A 191 22.88 -32.56 -28.88
N ALA A 192 22.84 -31.37 -29.47
CA ALA A 192 23.80 -30.91 -30.45
C ALA A 192 24.08 -29.41 -30.28
N VAL A 193 25.24 -28.98 -30.76
CA VAL A 193 25.69 -27.58 -30.78
C VAL A 193 26.20 -27.24 -32.19
N PRO A 194 26.21 -25.96 -32.60
CA PRO A 194 26.85 -25.57 -33.86
C PRO A 194 28.31 -26.00 -33.87
N ALA A 195 28.79 -26.63 -34.96
CA ALA A 195 30.17 -27.12 -35.03
C ALA A 195 31.22 -25.98 -35.08
N GLU A 196 30.79 -24.80 -35.47
CA GLU A 196 31.56 -23.55 -35.53
C GLU A 196 31.39 -22.67 -34.29
N LEU A 197 30.73 -23.17 -33.22
CA LEU A 197 30.48 -22.39 -32.01
C LEU A 197 31.79 -21.85 -31.43
N ASP A 198 31.97 -20.53 -31.44
CA ASP A 198 33.04 -19.79 -30.76
C ASP A 198 32.43 -18.49 -30.22
N LEU A 199 31.78 -18.60 -29.05
CA LEU A 199 31.03 -17.53 -28.41
C LEU A 199 31.77 -17.08 -27.16
N THR A 200 32.00 -15.76 -27.04
CA THR A 200 32.33 -15.12 -25.76
C THR A 200 31.16 -14.22 -25.35
N LYS A 201 30.62 -14.41 -24.14
CA LYS A 201 29.52 -13.60 -23.61
C LYS A 201 29.94 -12.93 -22.30
N ILE A 202 29.70 -11.62 -22.21
CA ILE A 202 29.79 -10.84 -20.98
C ILE A 202 28.37 -10.43 -20.61
N PRO A 203 27.80 -10.92 -19.49
CA PRO A 203 26.48 -10.50 -19.04
C PRO A 203 26.38 -8.98 -18.86
N LEU A 204 25.21 -8.42 -19.19
CA LEU A 204 24.99 -6.96 -19.16
C LEU A 204 25.13 -6.35 -17.75
N ILE A 205 24.85 -7.15 -16.73
CA ILE A 205 24.86 -6.71 -15.32
C ILE A 205 25.89 -7.48 -14.49
N GLU A 206 26.57 -6.75 -13.61
CA GLU A 206 27.56 -7.27 -12.68
C GLU A 206 26.90 -7.98 -11.50
N PHE A 207 25.80 -7.40 -11.00
CA PHE A 207 24.97 -7.96 -9.94
C PHE A 207 23.51 -7.46 -10.02
N ASN A 208 22.60 -8.30 -9.53
CA ASN A 208 21.19 -7.99 -9.33
C ASN A 208 20.72 -8.73 -8.09
N THR A 209 20.84 -8.04 -6.95
CA THR A 209 20.80 -8.67 -5.63
C THR A 209 19.85 -7.95 -4.68
N ALA A 210 19.59 -8.58 -3.54
CA ALA A 210 18.81 -8.07 -2.43
C ALA A 210 19.38 -8.69 -1.15
N HIS A 211 19.02 -8.15 0.02
CA HIS A 211 19.36 -8.78 1.30
C HIS A 211 18.17 -9.56 1.87
N PRO A 212 18.31 -10.86 2.23
CA PRO A 212 19.50 -11.70 2.07
C PRO A 212 19.79 -12.14 0.62
N ALA A 213 21.08 -12.19 0.27
CA ALA A 213 21.54 -12.60 -1.06
C ALA A 213 21.62 -14.13 -1.21
N ARG A 214 21.63 -14.61 -2.45
CA ARG A 214 21.79 -16.03 -2.83
C ARG A 214 22.66 -16.14 -4.08
N GLY A 215 23.41 -17.23 -4.21
CA GLY A 215 24.26 -17.54 -5.37
C GLY A 215 23.99 -18.93 -5.92
N SER A 216 22.71 -19.25 -6.17
CA SER A 216 22.28 -20.58 -6.62
C SER A 216 22.26 -20.69 -8.16
N PHE A 217 22.02 -21.89 -8.70
CA PHE A 217 21.92 -22.06 -10.16
C PHE A 217 20.76 -21.26 -10.76
N TYR A 218 19.63 -21.17 -10.06
CA TYR A 218 18.51 -20.32 -10.44
C TYR A 218 18.89 -18.85 -10.55
N ASP A 219 19.61 -18.31 -9.54
CA ASP A 219 19.98 -16.91 -9.54
C ASP A 219 21.00 -16.60 -10.65
N ILE A 220 22.00 -17.47 -10.84
CA ILE A 220 22.99 -17.31 -11.91
C ILE A 220 22.33 -17.40 -13.30
N ALA A 221 21.42 -18.36 -13.51
CA ALA A 221 20.71 -18.53 -14.78
C ALA A 221 19.84 -17.33 -15.13
N ASN A 222 19.23 -16.69 -14.13
CA ASN A 222 18.33 -15.55 -14.30
C ASN A 222 19.02 -14.20 -14.01
N ASN A 223 20.35 -14.11 -14.16
CA ASN A 223 21.10 -12.87 -13.99
C ASN A 223 20.79 -12.14 -12.66
N ARG A 224 20.54 -12.88 -11.57
CA ARG A 224 20.31 -12.38 -10.19
C ARG A 224 21.60 -12.52 -9.35
N PHE A 225 22.73 -12.10 -9.93
CA PHE A 225 24.02 -12.41 -9.35
C PHE A 225 24.24 -11.75 -7.97
N PRO A 226 24.91 -12.43 -7.02
CA PRO A 226 25.31 -11.84 -5.76
C PRO A 226 26.43 -10.81 -5.94
N LEU A 227 26.65 -10.02 -4.89
CA LEU A 227 27.71 -9.01 -4.85
C LEU A 227 29.08 -9.67 -4.59
N VAL A 228 29.93 -9.73 -5.62
CA VAL A 228 31.28 -10.33 -5.53
C VAL A 228 32.36 -9.25 -5.41
N ASP A 229 32.46 -8.39 -6.42
CA ASP A 229 33.56 -7.41 -6.57
C ASP A 229 33.32 -6.08 -5.84
N ALA A 230 32.17 -5.94 -5.18
CA ALA A 230 31.73 -4.71 -4.54
C ALA A 230 31.26 -4.94 -3.11
N ILE A 231 31.23 -3.88 -2.31
CA ILE A 231 30.57 -3.85 -0.99
C ILE A 231 29.36 -2.95 -1.09
N PHE A 232 28.19 -3.45 -0.68
CA PHE A 232 26.99 -2.62 -0.55
C PHE A 232 26.83 -2.11 0.88
N GLY A 233 26.68 -0.80 1.01
CA GLY A 233 26.44 -0.14 2.30
C GLY A 233 25.47 1.03 2.23
N GLY A 234 25.47 1.79 1.13
CA GLY A 234 24.65 3.01 0.93
C GLY A 234 24.97 4.16 1.89
N HIS A 235 25.06 3.90 3.19
CA HIS A 235 25.23 4.85 4.29
C HIS A 235 26.59 4.64 4.97
N THR A 236 27.67 4.97 4.28
CA THR A 236 29.02 4.54 4.66
C THR A 236 29.65 5.34 5.79
N TYR A 237 29.10 6.51 6.13
CA TYR A 237 29.68 7.37 7.18
C TYR A 237 29.69 6.70 8.56
N GLU A 238 28.67 5.91 8.89
CA GLU A 238 28.61 5.16 10.16
C GLU A 238 29.55 3.96 10.18
N ARG A 239 29.88 3.38 9.01
CA ARG A 239 30.93 2.37 8.91
C ARG A 239 32.31 2.98 9.17
N ALA A 240 32.55 4.18 8.60
CA ALA A 240 33.81 4.90 8.78
C ALA A 240 33.98 5.46 10.21
N ILE A 241 32.88 5.91 10.83
CA ILE A 241 32.87 6.55 12.14
C ILE A 241 31.74 5.95 13.00
N PRO A 242 31.91 4.72 13.54
CA PRO A 242 30.91 4.12 14.41
C PRO A 242 30.66 4.98 15.64
N ARG A 243 29.40 5.30 15.89
CA ARG A 243 28.99 6.18 17.00
C ARG A 243 29.50 5.69 18.34
N GLU A 244 29.41 4.38 18.56
CA GLU A 244 29.80 3.71 19.80
C GLU A 244 31.29 3.89 20.10
N GLN A 245 32.12 4.08 19.07
CA GLN A 245 33.56 4.24 19.19
C GLN A 245 33.98 5.71 19.39
N TYR A 246 33.31 6.66 18.74
CA TYR A 246 33.79 8.04 18.65
C TYR A 246 32.99 9.07 19.46
N ARG A 247 31.76 8.78 19.90
CA ARG A 247 30.88 9.81 20.51
C ARG A 247 31.44 10.45 21.79
N GLU A 248 32.23 9.72 22.58
CA GLU A 248 32.80 10.20 23.84
C GLU A 248 34.13 10.93 23.65
N SER A 249 34.99 10.42 22.76
CA SER A 249 36.34 10.93 22.53
C SER A 249 36.40 12.06 21.50
N HIS A 250 35.49 12.04 20.50
CA HIS A 250 35.46 12.99 19.38
C HIS A 250 34.03 13.46 19.09
N PRO A 251 33.35 14.11 20.05
CA PRO A 251 31.97 14.61 19.85
C PRO A 251 31.85 15.57 18.66
N GLU A 252 32.92 16.28 18.29
CA GLU A 252 33.01 17.18 17.14
C GLU A 252 32.92 16.49 15.78
N TYR A 253 33.11 15.17 15.70
CA TYR A 253 32.89 14.41 14.47
C TYR A 253 31.41 14.37 14.07
N PHE A 254 30.52 14.52 15.04
CA PHE A 254 29.09 14.44 14.85
C PHE A 254 28.49 15.82 14.54
N ALA A 255 27.38 15.84 13.79
CA ALA A 255 26.72 17.08 13.41
C ALA A 255 26.27 17.88 14.65
N LEU A 256 26.40 19.21 14.59
CA LEU A 256 25.81 20.12 15.56
C LEU A 256 24.39 20.46 15.11
N ILE A 257 23.37 20.16 15.92
CA ILE A 257 21.97 20.48 15.60
C ILE A 257 21.29 20.95 16.88
N GLY A 258 20.65 22.12 16.85
CA GLY A 258 20.00 22.71 18.02
C GLY A 258 20.98 22.95 19.17
N GLY A 259 22.24 23.27 18.86
CA GLY A 259 23.31 23.46 19.86
C GLY A 259 23.88 22.17 20.46
N GLN A 260 23.41 20.98 20.05
CA GLN A 260 23.89 19.69 20.57
C GLN A 260 24.54 18.83 19.49
N ARG A 261 25.57 18.06 19.86
CA ARG A 261 26.21 17.09 18.97
C ARG A 261 25.38 15.82 18.89
N THR A 262 25.13 15.35 17.68
CA THR A 262 24.24 14.20 17.43
C THR A 262 24.80 12.84 17.88
N GLY A 263 26.05 12.77 18.34
CA GLY A 263 26.67 11.52 18.81
C GLY A 263 25.95 10.85 19.98
N ASN A 264 25.18 11.62 20.78
CA ASN A 264 24.37 11.11 21.89
C ASN A 264 22.86 11.07 21.58
N GLY A 265 22.45 11.32 20.33
CA GLY A 265 21.04 11.35 19.94
C GLY A 265 20.43 9.97 19.69
N THR A 266 19.10 9.89 19.71
CA THR A 266 18.32 8.72 19.26
C THR A 266 18.18 8.74 17.73
N GLY A 267 18.30 7.57 17.08
CA GLY A 267 18.25 7.44 15.59
C GLY A 267 19.63 7.34 14.92
N ASN A 268 19.71 7.52 13.59
CA ASN A 268 20.97 7.41 12.85
C ASN A 268 21.91 8.60 13.13
N ALA A 269 23.19 8.32 13.37
CA ALA A 269 24.19 9.34 13.61
C ALA A 269 24.36 10.25 12.37
N GLN A 270 24.55 11.55 12.63
CA GLN A 270 24.81 12.58 11.62
C GLN A 270 26.21 13.14 11.84
N TYR A 271 26.88 13.61 10.77
CA TYR A 271 28.32 13.89 10.80
C TYR A 271 28.65 15.33 10.39
N CYS A 272 29.72 15.88 10.98
CA CYS A 272 30.22 17.20 10.69
C CYS A 272 31.24 17.15 9.54
N ILE A 273 30.76 17.27 8.29
CA ILE A 273 31.61 17.11 7.10
C ILE A 273 32.65 18.21 6.89
N SER A 274 32.59 19.31 7.64
CA SER A 274 33.64 20.35 7.61
C SER A 274 34.85 20.00 8.47
N ASN A 275 34.77 18.97 9.32
CA ASN A 275 35.91 18.50 10.11
C ASN A 275 36.88 17.71 9.19
N PRO A 276 38.17 18.10 9.10
CA PRO A 276 39.13 17.42 8.23
C PRO A 276 39.40 15.96 8.63
N GLU A 277 39.38 15.63 9.93
CA GLU A 277 39.57 14.26 10.41
C GLU A 277 38.39 13.35 10.02
N VAL A 278 37.16 13.90 10.02
CA VAL A 278 35.98 13.19 9.51
C VAL A 278 36.13 12.86 8.02
N GLN A 279 36.57 13.83 7.21
CA GLN A 279 36.82 13.57 5.78
C GLN A 279 37.94 12.54 5.56
N GLU A 280 38.96 12.54 6.42
CA GLU A 280 40.03 11.57 6.37
C GLU A 280 39.55 10.17 6.73
N LEU A 281 38.74 10.01 7.78
CA LEU A 281 38.15 8.72 8.16
C LEU A 281 37.25 8.16 7.05
N PHE A 282 36.49 9.01 6.35
CA PHE A 282 35.73 8.59 5.17
C PHE A 282 36.65 8.07 4.06
N TYR A 283 37.75 8.77 3.76
CA TYR A 283 38.73 8.31 2.77
C TYR A 283 39.37 6.97 3.17
N GLN A 284 39.79 6.83 4.44
CA GLN A 284 40.42 5.62 4.95
C GLN A 284 39.49 4.40 4.87
N ASP A 285 38.19 4.55 5.17
CA ASP A 285 37.21 3.47 5.00
C ASP A 285 37.13 2.96 3.55
N LEU A 286 37.22 3.87 2.55
CA LEU A 286 37.24 3.50 1.14
C LEU A 286 38.52 2.72 0.80
N ILE A 287 39.70 3.21 1.21
CA ILE A 287 40.99 2.58 0.92
C ILE A 287 41.11 1.22 1.60
N VAL A 288 40.74 1.10 2.88
CA VAL A 288 40.75 -0.17 3.61
C VAL A 288 39.87 -1.20 2.91
N SER A 289 38.71 -0.79 2.40
CA SER A 289 37.83 -1.69 1.65
C SER A 289 38.45 -2.11 0.32
N ILE A 290 39.09 -1.21 -0.43
CA ILE A 290 39.81 -1.55 -1.67
C ILE A 290 40.99 -2.50 -1.41
N ASP A 291 41.78 -2.23 -0.37
CA ASP A 291 42.96 -3.01 0.00
C ASP A 291 42.61 -4.41 0.53
N ARG A 292 41.36 -4.60 0.98
CA ARG A 292 40.78 -5.92 1.25
C ARG A 292 40.47 -6.73 -0.01
N GLY A 293 40.61 -6.16 -1.21
CA GLY A 293 40.48 -6.85 -2.49
C GLY A 293 39.28 -6.43 -3.35
N PHE A 294 38.38 -5.58 -2.86
CA PHE A 294 37.22 -5.15 -3.63
C PHE A 294 37.63 -4.25 -4.82
N ASN A 295 36.88 -4.34 -5.93
CA ASN A 295 37.09 -3.49 -7.11
C ASN A 295 36.23 -2.22 -7.08
N SER A 296 35.11 -2.25 -6.35
CA SER A 296 34.23 -1.10 -6.16
C SER A 296 33.82 -0.94 -4.70
N VAL A 297 33.77 0.30 -4.23
CA VAL A 297 33.33 0.65 -2.87
C VAL A 297 32.24 1.72 -2.91
N ASP A 298 31.27 1.62 -2.00
CA ASP A 298 30.20 2.60 -1.88
C ASP A 298 30.64 3.84 -1.08
N LEU A 299 30.04 4.98 -1.42
CA LEU A 299 30.14 6.23 -0.67
C LEU A 299 28.77 6.90 -0.60
N GLY A 300 28.28 7.18 0.61
CA GLY A 300 27.01 7.86 0.78
C GLY A 300 26.72 8.28 2.21
N GLN A 301 25.91 9.34 2.33
CA GLN A 301 25.48 9.94 3.58
C GLN A 301 24.48 9.04 4.35
N PRO A 302 24.33 9.25 5.67
CA PRO A 302 23.38 8.48 6.49
C PRO A 302 21.92 8.66 6.07
N ASP A 303 21.12 7.63 6.32
CA ASP A 303 19.68 7.69 6.23
C ASP A 303 19.12 8.73 7.22
N GLY A 304 18.04 9.42 6.84
CA GLY A 304 17.44 10.48 7.64
C GLY A 304 18.36 11.69 7.83
N PHE A 305 19.17 12.00 6.81
CA PHE A 305 20.20 13.04 6.85
C PHE A 305 19.70 14.36 7.44
N ARG A 306 20.49 14.94 8.36
CA ARG A 306 20.25 16.27 8.92
C ARG A 306 21.50 17.13 8.81
N ALA A 307 21.32 18.33 8.29
CA ALA A 307 22.37 19.33 8.10
C ALA A 307 23.03 19.73 9.42
N CYS A 308 24.37 19.73 9.45
CA CYS A 308 25.15 20.25 10.57
C CYS A 308 25.12 21.78 10.59
N GLN A 309 24.70 22.38 11.70
CA GLN A 309 24.49 23.82 11.88
C GLN A 309 25.74 24.59 12.37
N CYS A 310 26.92 23.96 12.37
CA CYS A 310 28.15 24.65 12.81
C CYS A 310 28.62 25.67 11.76
N GLU A 311 29.32 26.71 12.23
CA GLU A 311 29.81 27.82 11.39
C GLU A 311 30.72 27.33 10.25
N SER A 312 31.59 26.35 10.53
CA SER A 312 32.48 25.76 9.53
C SER A 312 31.72 25.07 8.39
N CYS A 313 30.60 24.40 8.69
CA CYS A 313 29.74 23.80 7.65
C CYS A 313 28.99 24.86 6.84
N ALA A 314 28.58 25.96 7.47
CA ALA A 314 27.89 27.06 6.79
C ALA A 314 28.78 27.74 5.72
N LYS A 315 30.11 27.77 5.95
CA LYS A 315 31.11 28.33 5.02
C LYS A 315 31.74 27.29 4.09
N LEU A 316 31.39 26.01 4.23
CA LEU A 316 32.08 24.93 3.51
C LEU A 316 31.82 25.03 1.99
N TYR A 317 32.92 25.13 1.22
CA TYR A 317 32.95 25.19 -0.25
C TYR A 317 32.16 26.37 -0.88
N ASP A 318 31.87 27.42 -0.12
CA ASP A 318 31.14 28.60 -0.60
C ASP A 318 29.76 28.28 -1.21
N THR A 319 29.11 27.21 -0.74
CA THR A 319 27.82 26.71 -1.25
C THR A 319 26.61 27.14 -0.39
N GLY A 320 26.81 28.00 0.62
CA GLY A 320 25.74 28.51 1.49
C GLY A 320 24.98 27.38 2.21
N ASN A 321 23.67 27.27 2.00
CA ASN A 321 22.84 26.20 2.58
C ASN A 321 22.52 25.06 1.59
N ASP A 322 23.14 25.03 0.41
CA ASP A 322 22.97 23.92 -0.54
C ASP A 322 23.78 22.70 -0.06
N TRP A 323 23.09 21.76 0.61
CA TRP A 323 23.72 20.56 1.17
C TRP A 323 23.99 19.48 0.14
N GLY A 324 23.16 19.41 -0.92
CA GLY A 324 23.43 18.51 -2.05
C GLY A 324 24.77 18.86 -2.70
N GLU A 325 25.03 20.15 -2.91
CA GLU A 325 26.28 20.62 -3.50
C GLU A 325 27.50 20.33 -2.61
N LYS A 326 27.39 20.52 -1.29
CA LYS A 326 28.47 20.17 -0.34
C LYS A 326 28.84 18.71 -0.41
N LEU A 327 27.83 17.84 -0.41
CA LEU A 327 28.01 16.40 -0.46
C LEU A 327 28.65 15.99 -1.79
N TRP A 328 28.20 16.53 -2.92
CA TRP A 328 28.81 16.25 -4.22
C TRP A 328 30.27 16.67 -4.30
N ILE A 329 30.62 17.86 -3.83
CA ILE A 329 32.01 18.34 -3.82
C ILE A 329 32.89 17.45 -2.93
N LEU A 330 32.40 17.09 -1.73
CA LEU A 330 33.13 16.19 -0.84
C LEU A 330 33.34 14.81 -1.49
N HIS A 331 32.26 14.18 -1.97
CA HIS A 331 32.33 12.84 -2.56
C HIS A 331 33.24 12.79 -3.78
N ARG A 332 33.17 13.81 -4.64
CA ARG A 332 34.08 13.96 -5.77
C ARG A 332 35.55 14.02 -5.33
N ARG A 333 35.89 14.86 -4.34
CA ARG A 333 37.26 14.97 -3.83
C ARG A 333 37.77 13.64 -3.27
N LEU A 334 36.93 12.90 -2.55
CA LEU A 334 37.27 11.57 -2.04
C LEU A 334 37.53 10.58 -3.19
N ALA A 335 36.72 10.60 -4.25
CA ALA A 335 36.95 9.75 -5.42
C ALA A 335 38.22 10.13 -6.22
N GLU A 336 38.55 11.42 -6.33
CA GLU A 336 39.81 11.89 -6.93
C GLU A 336 41.00 11.33 -6.16
N ARG A 337 40.99 11.44 -4.82
CA ARG A 337 42.03 10.85 -3.96
C ARG A 337 42.14 9.34 -4.11
N VAL A 338 41.01 8.62 -4.19
CA VAL A 338 41.01 7.17 -4.42
C VAL A 338 41.59 6.84 -5.79
N ASN A 339 41.25 7.60 -6.84
CA ASN A 339 41.76 7.38 -8.19
C ASN A 339 43.29 7.55 -8.25
N GLU A 340 43.83 8.52 -7.53
CA GLU A 340 45.26 8.75 -7.40
C GLU A 340 45.95 7.60 -6.63
N ALA A 341 45.39 7.20 -5.48
CA ALA A 341 46.00 6.19 -4.62
C ALA A 341 45.85 4.76 -5.14
N ARG A 342 44.76 4.46 -5.86
CA ARG A 342 44.39 3.13 -6.37
C ARG A 342 43.77 3.23 -7.78
N PRO A 343 44.58 3.52 -8.82
CA PRO A 343 44.08 3.64 -10.18
C PRO A 343 43.30 2.40 -10.64
N GLY A 344 42.15 2.62 -11.29
CA GLY A 344 41.28 1.56 -11.79
C GLY A 344 40.27 1.00 -10.78
N LYS A 345 40.30 1.44 -9.52
CA LYS A 345 39.32 1.06 -8.49
C LYS A 345 38.16 2.05 -8.42
N LEU A 346 36.93 1.55 -8.36
CA LEU A 346 35.71 2.35 -8.49
C LEU A 346 35.18 2.86 -7.15
N VAL A 347 34.63 4.07 -7.17
CA VAL A 347 33.80 4.63 -6.09
C VAL A 347 32.37 4.79 -6.62
N THR A 348 31.44 4.06 -6.00
CA THR A 348 30.00 4.14 -6.30
C THR A 348 29.35 5.15 -5.33
N MET A 349 29.00 6.33 -5.82
CA MET A 349 28.39 7.40 -5.02
C MET A 349 26.88 7.30 -5.03
N MET A 350 26.26 7.39 -3.86
CA MET A 350 24.80 7.32 -3.73
C MET A 350 24.12 8.67 -4.02
N SER A 351 23.18 8.65 -4.96
CA SER A 351 22.26 9.75 -5.28
C SER A 351 20.93 9.54 -4.54
N TYR A 352 20.79 10.18 -3.39
CA TYR A 352 19.69 9.92 -2.46
C TYR A 352 19.32 11.16 -1.63
N ILE A 353 18.02 11.47 -1.60
CA ILE A 353 17.41 12.60 -0.88
C ILE A 353 18.12 13.92 -1.18
N GLN A 354 19.13 14.31 -0.39
CA GLN A 354 19.87 15.56 -0.57
C GLN A 354 20.69 15.58 -1.86
N THR A 355 21.10 14.42 -2.34
CA THR A 355 21.86 14.26 -3.59
C THR A 355 21.00 13.68 -4.71
N GLU A 356 19.67 13.84 -4.66
CA GLU A 356 18.77 13.32 -5.72
C GLU A 356 18.99 14.00 -7.08
N HIS A 357 19.41 15.27 -7.07
CA HIS A 357 19.77 16.02 -8.25
C HIS A 357 21.29 16.05 -8.46
N PRO A 358 21.75 16.04 -9.72
CA PRO A 358 23.18 16.08 -10.02
C PRO A 358 23.82 17.42 -9.61
N PRO A 359 25.14 17.47 -9.44
CA PRO A 359 25.86 18.67 -8.98
C PRO A 359 25.70 19.85 -9.94
N LYS A 360 25.68 21.05 -9.36
CA LYS A 360 25.62 22.33 -10.08
C LYS A 360 27.02 22.87 -10.37
N SER A 361 28.01 22.64 -9.50
CA SER A 361 29.36 23.19 -9.64
C SER A 361 30.26 22.43 -10.63
N PHE A 362 29.86 21.22 -11.04
CA PHE A 362 30.61 20.45 -12.03
C PHE A 362 29.70 19.51 -12.82
N GLN A 363 30.13 19.20 -14.05
CA GLN A 363 29.42 18.27 -14.96
C GLN A 363 30.19 16.97 -15.21
N LYS A 364 31.47 16.92 -14.85
CA LYS A 364 32.34 15.76 -15.11
C LYS A 364 32.81 15.15 -13.80
N PHE A 365 32.49 13.87 -13.61
CA PHE A 365 32.99 13.09 -12.49
C PHE A 365 34.38 12.49 -12.79
N PRO A 366 35.15 12.13 -11.75
CA PRO A 366 36.42 11.41 -11.91
C PRO A 366 36.25 10.09 -12.70
N PRO A 367 37.29 9.61 -13.41
CA PRO A 367 37.22 8.39 -14.23
C PRO A 367 36.77 7.13 -13.49
N ASN A 368 36.98 7.08 -12.18
CA ASN A 368 36.62 5.96 -11.32
C ASN A 368 35.23 6.07 -10.67
N THR A 369 34.39 7.01 -11.10
CA THR A 369 33.11 7.26 -10.44
C THR A 369 31.94 6.58 -11.15
N ARG A 370 31.15 5.85 -10.35
CA ARG A 370 29.83 5.31 -10.69
C ARG A 370 28.77 5.98 -9.80
N ILE A 371 27.57 6.21 -10.33
CA ILE A 371 26.46 6.77 -9.53
C ILE A 371 25.40 5.71 -9.27
N LEU A 372 25.09 5.47 -7.99
CA LEU A 372 23.95 4.68 -7.55
C LEU A 372 22.70 5.57 -7.49
N LEU A 373 21.83 5.43 -8.48
CA LEU A 373 20.55 6.15 -8.53
C LEU A 373 19.47 5.38 -7.76
N THR A 374 18.81 6.07 -6.83
CA THR A 374 17.64 5.53 -6.11
C THR A 374 16.32 5.76 -6.85
N GLY A 375 16.35 6.52 -7.95
CA GLY A 375 15.27 6.64 -8.92
C GLY A 375 15.73 6.09 -10.27
N THR A 376 14.88 5.32 -10.96
CA THR A 376 15.25 4.73 -12.25
C THR A 376 14.26 5.03 -13.36
N ASN A 377 13.25 5.87 -13.13
CA ASN A 377 12.35 6.31 -14.19
C ASN A 377 13.02 7.35 -15.08
N ASP A 378 12.44 7.61 -16.25
CA ASP A 378 13.05 8.55 -17.20
C ASP A 378 13.18 9.97 -16.63
N GLU A 379 12.26 10.37 -15.76
CA GLU A 379 12.29 11.65 -15.04
C GLU A 379 13.46 11.72 -14.05
N ASP A 380 13.78 10.60 -13.38
CA ASP A 380 14.93 10.53 -12.46
C ASP A 380 16.26 10.58 -13.23
N ILE A 381 16.30 9.95 -14.41
CA ILE A 381 17.51 9.83 -15.24
C ILE A 381 17.74 11.10 -16.07
N ALA A 382 16.69 11.80 -16.50
CA ALA A 382 16.80 12.93 -17.40
C ALA A 382 17.77 14.04 -16.93
N PRO A 383 17.80 14.45 -15.65
CA PRO A 383 18.75 15.44 -15.15
C PRO A 383 20.22 15.04 -15.32
N TRP A 384 20.51 13.73 -15.33
CA TRP A 384 21.88 13.21 -15.42
C TRP A 384 22.44 13.18 -16.84
N ARG A 385 21.61 13.41 -17.87
CA ARG A 385 22.03 13.34 -19.28
C ARG A 385 23.07 14.39 -19.65
N SER A 386 23.13 15.51 -18.93
CA SER A 386 24.14 16.56 -19.11
C SER A 386 25.45 16.30 -18.38
N HIS A 387 25.56 15.21 -17.62
CA HIS A 387 26.72 14.92 -16.77
C HIS A 387 27.49 13.70 -17.29
N GLU A 388 28.81 13.80 -17.26
CA GLU A 388 29.70 12.71 -17.60
C GLU A 388 29.98 11.86 -16.35
N VAL A 389 29.42 10.64 -16.35
CA VAL A 389 29.65 9.61 -15.32
C VAL A 389 30.42 8.45 -15.97
N PRO A 390 31.77 8.45 -15.90
CA PRO A 390 32.59 7.55 -16.71
C PRO A 390 32.37 6.06 -16.45
N ALA A 391 32.13 5.65 -15.20
CA ALA A 391 31.90 4.25 -14.84
C ALA A 391 30.40 3.85 -14.83
N GLY A 392 29.53 4.68 -15.43
CA GLY A 392 28.10 4.38 -15.61
C GLY A 392 27.27 4.46 -14.33
N TYR A 393 26.17 3.71 -14.31
CA TYR A 393 25.17 3.78 -13.23
C TYR A 393 24.93 2.44 -12.54
N SER A 394 24.66 2.50 -11.25
CA SER A 394 24.03 1.44 -10.45
C SER A 394 22.61 1.88 -10.11
N SER A 395 21.73 0.94 -9.82
CA SER A 395 20.36 1.26 -9.36
C SER A 395 20.05 0.69 -7.98
N TYR A 396 19.29 1.44 -7.20
CA TYR A 396 18.53 0.93 -6.06
C TYR A 396 17.05 0.97 -6.46
N ILE A 397 16.43 -0.19 -6.68
CA ILE A 397 15.04 -0.27 -7.17
C ILE A 397 14.07 -0.68 -6.07
N TYR A 398 12.89 -0.06 -6.06
CA TYR A 398 11.83 -0.28 -5.07
C TYR A 398 10.74 -1.24 -5.58
N ASN A 399 11.12 -2.19 -6.44
CA ASN A 399 10.16 -3.07 -7.09
C ASN A 399 9.38 -3.94 -6.10
N TRP A 400 10.06 -4.44 -5.06
CA TRP A 400 9.52 -5.34 -4.03
C TRP A 400 9.66 -4.75 -2.61
N CYS A 401 9.59 -3.42 -2.54
CA CYS A 401 9.67 -2.65 -1.31
C CYS A 401 8.47 -3.00 -0.38
N PRO A 402 8.70 -3.52 0.84
CA PRO A 402 7.61 -3.98 1.71
C PRO A 402 6.77 -2.85 2.34
N ASN A 403 7.10 -1.59 2.06
CA ASN A 403 6.69 -0.42 2.86
C ASN A 403 5.36 0.23 2.40
N LEU A 404 4.63 -0.40 1.48
CA LEU A 404 3.72 0.34 0.57
C LEU A 404 2.30 -0.22 0.49
N GLY A 405 1.80 -0.75 1.59
CA GLY A 405 0.41 -1.24 1.68
C GLY A 405 0.07 -2.50 0.85
N THR A 406 1.01 -3.01 0.05
CA THR A 406 0.95 -4.33 -0.60
C THR A 406 1.99 -5.27 0.03
N ARG A 407 1.93 -5.52 1.35
CA ARG A 407 2.90 -6.39 2.02
C ARG A 407 2.50 -7.87 1.88
N TYR A 408 3.41 -8.70 1.39
CA TYR A 408 3.16 -10.11 1.05
C TYR A 408 2.04 -10.31 0.02
N THR A 409 1.85 -9.34 -0.87
CA THR A 409 0.99 -9.46 -2.06
C THR A 409 1.77 -9.08 -3.31
N PRO A 410 1.40 -9.59 -4.50
CA PRO A 410 2.09 -9.26 -5.75
C PRO A 410 2.18 -7.75 -6.01
N MET A 411 3.33 -7.28 -6.47
CA MET A 411 3.61 -5.84 -6.67
C MET A 411 3.92 -5.49 -8.13
N ARG A 412 4.52 -6.42 -8.87
CA ARG A 412 5.01 -6.14 -10.23
C ARG A 412 4.44 -7.10 -11.26
N THR A 413 4.37 -6.63 -12.51
CA THR A 413 3.96 -7.46 -13.66
C THR A 413 5.14 -7.72 -14.60
N PRO A 414 5.07 -8.76 -15.45
CA PRO A 414 6.09 -9.02 -16.47
C PRO A 414 6.30 -7.84 -17.44
N ARG A 415 5.23 -7.10 -17.75
CA ARG A 415 5.28 -5.92 -18.64
C ARG A 415 6.08 -4.78 -18.03
N TYR A 416 5.89 -4.51 -16.74
CA TYR A 416 6.63 -3.50 -15.99
C TYR A 416 8.13 -3.77 -16.02
N VAL A 417 8.54 -4.99 -15.65
CA VAL A 417 9.97 -5.34 -15.60
C VAL A 417 10.61 -5.39 -16.98
N GLU A 418 9.87 -5.76 -18.05
CA GLU A 418 10.35 -5.60 -19.43
C GLU A 418 10.67 -4.14 -19.75
N THR A 419 9.76 -3.21 -19.48
CA THR A 419 9.99 -1.76 -19.70
C THR A 419 11.19 -1.29 -18.90
N GLN A 420 11.27 -1.68 -17.63
CA GLN A 420 12.33 -1.26 -16.74
C GLN A 420 13.69 -1.79 -17.21
N VAL A 421 13.82 -3.06 -17.57
CA VAL A 421 15.10 -3.63 -18.03
C VAL A 421 15.57 -2.96 -19.33
N ARG A 422 14.67 -2.72 -20.29
CA ARG A 422 14.99 -1.96 -21.52
C ARG A 422 15.50 -0.55 -21.19
N ARG A 423 14.85 0.13 -20.23
CA ARG A 423 15.23 1.46 -19.77
C ARG A 423 16.57 1.46 -19.04
N LEU A 424 16.85 0.47 -18.20
CA LEU A 424 18.12 0.35 -17.50
C LEU A 424 19.27 0.08 -18.49
N SER A 425 19.05 -0.86 -19.42
CA SER A 425 20.02 -1.21 -20.47
C SER A 425 20.43 0.02 -21.32
N ARG A 426 19.46 0.74 -21.89
CA ARG A 426 19.73 1.91 -22.75
C ARG A 426 20.44 3.06 -22.03
N ASN A 427 20.30 3.13 -20.70
CA ASN A 427 20.91 4.18 -19.86
C ASN A 427 22.19 3.69 -19.16
N LYS A 428 22.80 2.58 -19.61
CA LYS A 428 24.09 2.07 -19.10
C LYS A 428 24.09 1.75 -17.61
N PHE A 429 22.97 1.27 -17.07
CA PHE A 429 22.95 0.68 -15.74
C PHE A 429 23.62 -0.69 -15.78
N GLN A 430 24.61 -0.90 -14.92
CA GLN A 430 25.41 -2.13 -14.88
C GLN A 430 25.15 -2.97 -13.63
N SER A 431 24.38 -2.46 -12.67
CA SER A 431 24.05 -3.20 -11.47
C SER A 431 22.74 -2.78 -10.81
N ILE A 432 22.17 -3.70 -10.04
CA ILE A 432 20.87 -3.55 -9.40
C ILE A 432 20.96 -4.04 -7.95
N TYR A 433 20.69 -3.13 -7.03
CA TYR A 433 20.30 -3.46 -5.67
C TYR A 433 18.78 -3.33 -5.56
N ARG A 434 18.12 -4.32 -4.99
CA ARG A 434 16.66 -4.33 -4.83
C ARG A 434 16.29 -4.12 -3.38
N ASP A 435 15.33 -3.24 -3.17
CA ASP A 435 14.61 -3.13 -1.92
C ASP A 435 13.67 -4.34 -1.78
N GLY A 436 13.90 -5.14 -0.75
CA GLY A 436 13.20 -6.42 -0.53
C GLY A 436 13.77 -7.58 -1.37
N THR A 437 13.64 -8.81 -0.84
CA THR A 437 14.14 -10.06 -1.47
C THR A 437 13.29 -10.56 -2.62
N GLY A 438 12.02 -10.16 -2.65
CA GLY A 438 11.02 -10.74 -3.52
C GLY A 438 10.67 -12.17 -3.08
N ASP A 439 9.64 -12.30 -2.25
CA ASP A 439 9.35 -13.56 -1.51
C ASP A 439 8.11 -14.32 -1.99
N LEU A 440 7.46 -13.85 -3.06
CA LEU A 440 6.25 -14.45 -3.63
C LEU A 440 6.57 -15.20 -4.93
N PHE A 441 7.44 -16.20 -4.87
CA PHE A 441 7.84 -16.95 -6.07
C PHE A 441 6.67 -17.72 -6.70
N GLY A 442 5.64 -18.07 -5.95
CA GLY A 442 4.40 -18.65 -6.47
C GLY A 442 3.61 -17.66 -7.33
N LEU A 443 3.31 -16.47 -6.81
CA LEU A 443 2.46 -15.46 -7.48
C LEU A 443 3.23 -14.55 -8.45
N GLU A 444 4.53 -14.33 -8.23
CA GLU A 444 5.41 -13.46 -9.02
C GLU A 444 6.57 -14.22 -9.70
N GLY A 445 6.58 -15.55 -9.67
CA GLY A 445 7.55 -16.38 -10.40
C GLY A 445 7.79 -15.95 -11.86
N PRO A 446 6.73 -15.76 -12.67
CA PRO A 446 6.86 -15.23 -14.03
C PRO A 446 7.53 -13.85 -14.11
N VAL A 447 7.35 -13.00 -13.10
CA VAL A 447 7.96 -11.65 -13.05
C VAL A 447 9.46 -11.75 -12.81
N TYR A 448 9.89 -12.56 -11.84
CA TYR A 448 11.32 -12.78 -11.57
C TYR A 448 12.02 -13.45 -12.75
N TYR A 449 11.37 -14.45 -13.36
CA TYR A 449 11.88 -15.10 -14.56
C TYR A 449 12.02 -14.11 -15.71
N THR A 450 10.98 -13.29 -15.96
CA THR A 450 10.99 -12.28 -17.02
C THR A 450 12.10 -11.27 -16.79
N MET A 451 12.18 -10.65 -15.61
CA MET A 451 13.23 -9.65 -15.33
C MET A 451 14.63 -10.23 -15.55
N GLY A 452 14.88 -11.44 -15.03
CA GLY A 452 16.18 -12.09 -15.15
C GLY A 452 16.57 -12.42 -16.58
N ARG A 453 15.64 -13.00 -17.34
CA ARG A 453 15.83 -13.37 -18.74
C ARG A 453 15.95 -12.15 -19.66
N MET A 454 15.24 -11.06 -19.38
CA MET A 454 15.34 -9.82 -20.17
C MET A 454 16.78 -9.26 -20.21
N PHE A 455 17.63 -9.53 -19.20
CA PHE A 455 19.05 -9.13 -19.25
C PHE A 455 19.93 -9.93 -20.22
N ASP A 456 19.46 -11.08 -20.72
CA ASP A 456 20.19 -11.83 -21.74
C ASP A 456 20.15 -11.12 -23.10
N ASP A 457 19.02 -10.52 -23.44
CA ASP A 457 18.79 -9.78 -24.69
C ASP A 457 17.60 -8.81 -24.52
N PRO A 458 17.84 -7.61 -23.96
CA PRO A 458 16.79 -6.64 -23.68
C PRO A 458 16.07 -6.13 -24.93
N GLU A 459 16.68 -6.24 -26.10
CA GLU A 459 16.15 -5.70 -27.35
C GLU A 459 15.10 -6.63 -27.93
N ASN A 460 15.40 -7.94 -28.00
CA ASN A 460 14.58 -8.91 -28.73
C ASN A 460 13.64 -9.73 -27.84
N LEU A 461 13.94 -9.89 -26.55
CA LEU A 461 13.05 -10.61 -25.65
C LEU A 461 11.79 -9.80 -25.31
N GLN A 462 10.68 -10.53 -25.10
CA GLN A 462 9.38 -9.95 -24.78
C GLN A 462 8.78 -10.70 -23.59
N ALA A 463 8.17 -9.96 -22.66
CA ALA A 463 7.56 -10.54 -21.45
C ALA A 463 6.54 -11.63 -21.80
N LYS A 464 5.71 -11.41 -22.82
CA LYS A 464 4.70 -12.39 -23.26
C LYS A 464 5.31 -13.75 -23.59
N LEU A 465 6.45 -13.78 -24.27
CA LEU A 465 7.11 -15.03 -24.67
C LEU A 465 7.74 -15.71 -23.46
N LEU A 466 8.34 -14.94 -22.57
CA LEU A 466 8.97 -15.43 -21.35
C LEU A 466 7.94 -16.00 -20.35
N VAL A 467 6.76 -15.39 -20.25
CA VAL A 467 5.64 -15.93 -19.44
C VAL A 467 5.12 -17.25 -20.02
N HIS A 468 4.94 -17.33 -21.33
CA HIS A 468 4.56 -18.59 -21.98
C HIS A 468 5.62 -19.69 -21.80
N GLU A 469 6.90 -19.34 -21.94
CA GLU A 469 8.01 -20.27 -21.70
C GLU A 469 8.02 -20.76 -20.24
N PHE A 470 7.89 -19.84 -19.27
CA PHE A 470 7.81 -20.16 -17.85
C PHE A 470 6.63 -21.08 -17.56
N CYS A 471 5.41 -20.73 -17.97
CA CYS A 471 4.23 -21.51 -17.67
C CYS A 471 4.26 -22.90 -18.32
N GLY A 472 4.72 -22.97 -19.59
CA GLY A 472 4.87 -24.23 -20.31
C GLY A 472 5.82 -25.19 -19.60
N ALA A 473 6.99 -24.70 -19.18
CA ALA A 473 7.97 -25.51 -18.47
C ALA A 473 7.58 -25.81 -17.02
N ALA A 474 7.03 -24.82 -16.29
CA ALA A 474 6.69 -24.97 -14.88
C ALA A 474 5.50 -25.91 -14.65
N PHE A 475 4.49 -25.86 -15.53
CA PHE A 475 3.19 -26.46 -15.25
C PHE A 475 2.73 -27.51 -16.28
N GLY A 476 3.42 -27.66 -17.42
CA GLY A 476 3.11 -28.70 -18.40
C GLY A 476 1.63 -28.69 -18.82
N LYS A 477 0.90 -29.78 -18.55
CA LYS A 477 -0.54 -29.88 -18.86
C LYS A 477 -1.41 -28.84 -18.14
N SER A 478 -0.93 -28.31 -17.01
CA SER A 478 -1.61 -27.26 -16.24
C SER A 478 -1.32 -25.85 -16.76
N ALA A 479 -0.43 -25.69 -17.75
CA ALA A 479 -0.02 -24.39 -18.27
C ALA A 479 -1.15 -23.50 -18.80
N PRO A 480 -2.17 -24.00 -19.55
CA PRO A 480 -3.27 -23.15 -20.01
C PRO A 480 -4.04 -22.48 -18.86
N SER A 481 -4.34 -23.24 -17.80
CA SER A 481 -5.01 -22.71 -16.61
C SER A 481 -4.13 -21.75 -15.84
N MET A 482 -2.82 -22.04 -15.74
CA MET A 482 -1.88 -21.12 -15.08
C MET A 482 -1.63 -19.84 -15.88
N LEU A 483 -1.64 -19.88 -17.22
CA LEU A 483 -1.60 -18.68 -18.05
C LEU A 483 -2.80 -17.78 -17.79
N ALA A 484 -4.01 -18.36 -17.75
CA ALA A 484 -5.23 -17.61 -17.41
C ALA A 484 -5.18 -17.05 -15.97
N PHE A 485 -4.65 -17.83 -15.01
CA PHE A 485 -4.45 -17.38 -13.63
C PHE A 485 -3.54 -16.16 -13.55
N TYR A 486 -2.35 -16.22 -14.17
CA TYR A 486 -1.39 -15.11 -14.11
C TYR A 486 -1.84 -13.89 -14.92
N ASP A 487 -2.49 -14.08 -16.06
CA ASP A 487 -3.07 -12.99 -16.85
C ASP A 487 -4.06 -12.17 -16.02
N GLN A 488 -5.00 -12.84 -15.35
CA GLN A 488 -5.98 -12.16 -14.49
C GLN A 488 -5.35 -11.54 -13.25
N LEU A 489 -4.40 -12.23 -12.60
CA LEU A 489 -3.69 -11.70 -11.44
C LEU A 489 -2.95 -10.42 -11.79
N TYR A 490 -2.19 -10.43 -12.89
CA TYR A 490 -1.41 -9.27 -13.33
C TYR A 490 -2.29 -8.15 -13.86
N HIS A 491 -3.40 -8.46 -14.54
CA HIS A 491 -4.41 -7.47 -14.88
C HIS A 491 -4.93 -6.72 -13.63
N GLY A 492 -5.23 -7.45 -12.55
CA GLY A 492 -5.71 -6.86 -11.29
C GLY A 492 -4.72 -5.92 -10.61
N ILE A 493 -3.42 -6.08 -10.86
CA ILE A 493 -2.36 -5.26 -10.24
C ILE A 493 -1.65 -4.30 -11.19
N GLU A 494 -1.96 -4.30 -12.49
CA GLU A 494 -1.22 -3.53 -13.51
C GLU A 494 -1.20 -2.02 -13.19
N LEU A 495 -2.34 -1.45 -12.75
CA LEU A 495 -2.41 -0.04 -12.36
C LEU A 495 -1.51 0.29 -11.17
N TYR A 496 -1.44 -0.62 -10.19
CA TYR A 496 -0.50 -0.46 -9.09
C TYR A 496 0.95 -0.57 -9.59
N SER A 497 1.22 -1.58 -10.41
CA SER A 497 2.55 -1.87 -10.93
C SER A 497 3.13 -0.72 -11.75
N GLU A 498 2.33 -0.08 -12.61
CA GLU A 498 2.78 0.98 -13.53
C GLU A 498 2.70 2.38 -12.91
N PHE A 499 1.68 2.67 -12.09
CA PHE A 499 1.39 4.05 -11.69
C PHE A 499 1.48 4.32 -10.20
N LEU A 500 0.96 3.42 -9.35
CA LEU A 500 0.76 3.73 -7.91
C LEU A 500 1.90 3.26 -7.01
N GLY A 501 2.66 2.24 -7.42
CA GLY A 501 3.80 1.71 -6.66
C GLY A 501 4.89 2.75 -6.42
N THR A 502 5.78 2.51 -5.45
CA THR A 502 6.82 3.51 -5.10
C THR A 502 7.66 3.93 -6.29
N ARG A 503 7.92 5.25 -6.31
CA ARG A 503 8.66 5.96 -7.35
C ARG A 503 7.99 5.96 -8.72
N ASN A 504 6.80 5.36 -8.89
CA ASN A 504 6.03 5.47 -10.14
C ASN A 504 5.33 6.83 -10.26
N PRO A 505 4.85 7.22 -11.47
CA PRO A 505 4.35 8.57 -11.73
C PRO A 505 3.21 9.06 -10.83
N ALA A 506 2.32 8.16 -10.38
CA ALA A 506 1.22 8.47 -9.48
C ALA A 506 1.51 8.04 -8.04
N TRP A 507 2.76 7.83 -7.66
CA TRP A 507 3.12 7.57 -6.26
C TRP A 507 2.86 8.80 -5.37
N SER A 508 3.24 9.98 -5.88
CA SER A 508 2.92 11.28 -5.31
C SER A 508 2.44 12.23 -6.39
N TYR A 509 1.47 13.09 -6.09
CA TYR A 509 0.91 14.07 -7.02
C TYR A 509 0.82 15.45 -6.37
N GLN A 510 0.72 16.50 -7.17
CA GLN A 510 0.32 17.81 -6.69
C GLN A 510 -1.19 17.99 -6.88
N ASN A 511 -1.89 18.39 -5.83
CA ASN A 511 -3.29 18.77 -5.97
C ASN A 511 -3.42 20.15 -6.66
N ILE A 512 -4.66 20.59 -6.90
CA ILE A 512 -4.94 21.89 -7.53
C ILE A 512 -4.38 23.11 -6.79
N TYR A 513 -3.91 22.93 -5.55
CA TYR A 513 -3.29 23.97 -4.72
C TYR A 513 -1.75 23.87 -4.68
N GLY A 514 -1.15 23.01 -5.51
CA GLY A 514 0.29 22.78 -5.55
C GLY A 514 0.85 21.95 -4.39
N GLN A 515 -0.01 21.41 -3.52
CA GLN A 515 0.42 20.60 -2.38
C GLN A 515 0.75 19.19 -2.85
N ARG A 516 1.95 18.71 -2.50
CA ARG A 516 2.36 17.33 -2.79
C ARG A 516 1.63 16.38 -1.83
N ARG A 517 0.88 15.42 -2.39
CA ARG A 517 0.16 14.36 -1.68
C ARG A 517 0.69 13.00 -2.11
N LYS A 518 0.63 12.01 -1.23
CA LYS A 518 0.87 10.60 -1.57
C LYS A 518 -0.46 9.90 -1.77
N PHE A 519 -0.56 9.04 -2.79
CA PHE A 519 -1.73 8.18 -2.94
C PHE A 519 -1.75 7.08 -1.87
N LEU A 520 -0.57 6.55 -1.51
CA LEU A 520 -0.41 5.44 -0.58
C LEU A 520 -0.43 5.90 0.89
N THR A 521 -1.63 6.03 1.47
CA THR A 521 -1.80 6.24 2.92
C THR A 521 -2.66 5.18 3.61
N ASP A 522 -3.60 4.53 2.90
CA ASP A 522 -4.45 3.46 3.46
C ASP A 522 -4.29 2.14 2.69
N PRO A 523 -3.65 1.11 3.29
CA PRO A 523 -3.47 -0.18 2.63
C PRO A 523 -4.77 -0.93 2.32
N PHE A 524 -5.85 -0.73 3.09
CA PHE A 524 -7.11 -1.46 2.87
C PHE A 524 -7.83 -0.99 1.62
N GLN A 525 -7.82 0.33 1.36
CA GLN A 525 -8.36 0.89 0.13
C GLN A 525 -7.73 0.24 -1.12
N PHE A 526 -6.39 0.14 -1.17
CA PHE A 526 -5.70 -0.48 -2.31
C PHE A 526 -5.97 -1.97 -2.41
N LEU A 527 -5.83 -2.72 -1.32
CA LEU A 527 -6.04 -4.17 -1.37
C LEU A 527 -7.47 -4.52 -1.78
N GLY A 528 -8.47 -3.73 -1.36
CA GLY A 528 -9.86 -3.89 -1.79
C GLY A 528 -10.05 -3.59 -3.28
N PHE A 529 -9.35 -2.58 -3.81
CA PHE A 529 -9.36 -2.23 -5.23
C PHE A 529 -8.67 -3.28 -6.11
N LEU A 530 -7.47 -3.74 -5.72
CA LEU A 530 -6.65 -4.66 -6.51
C LEU A 530 -7.20 -6.10 -6.50
N TYR A 531 -7.76 -6.55 -5.38
CA TYR A 531 -8.16 -7.94 -5.16
C TYR A 531 -9.66 -8.07 -4.93
N THR A 532 -10.45 -7.78 -5.96
CA THR A 532 -11.92 -7.88 -5.88
C THR A 532 -12.40 -9.33 -5.65
N PRO A 533 -13.59 -9.54 -5.05
CA PRO A 533 -14.14 -10.89 -4.85
C PRO A 533 -14.28 -11.70 -6.15
N ASN A 534 -14.65 -11.02 -7.26
CA ASN A 534 -14.77 -11.66 -8.57
C ASN A 534 -13.42 -12.14 -9.11
N LEU A 535 -12.38 -11.30 -9.00
CA LEU A 535 -11.03 -11.69 -9.39
C LEU A 535 -10.56 -12.90 -8.56
N LEU A 536 -10.69 -12.85 -7.24
CA LEU A 536 -10.30 -13.94 -6.35
C LEU A 536 -11.04 -15.25 -6.67
N GLY A 537 -12.35 -15.19 -6.98
CA GLY A 537 -13.12 -16.36 -7.40
C GLY A 537 -12.65 -16.93 -8.75
N SER A 538 -12.25 -16.07 -9.69
CA SER A 538 -11.70 -16.50 -10.98
C SER A 538 -10.33 -17.17 -10.82
N LEU A 539 -9.43 -16.56 -10.03
CA LEU A 539 -8.11 -17.12 -9.70
C LEU A 539 -8.23 -18.49 -9.02
N GLU A 540 -9.14 -18.63 -8.05
CA GLU A 540 -9.42 -19.92 -7.39
C GLU A 540 -9.85 -20.99 -8.40
N THR A 541 -10.72 -20.64 -9.34
CA THR A 541 -11.22 -21.55 -10.38
C THR A 541 -10.08 -22.03 -11.28
N GLN A 542 -9.23 -21.11 -11.75
CA GLN A 542 -8.10 -21.44 -12.61
C GLN A 542 -7.07 -22.32 -11.89
N LEU A 543 -6.74 -21.97 -10.64
CA LEU A 543 -5.77 -22.72 -9.85
C LEU A 543 -6.28 -24.13 -9.51
N ALA A 544 -7.54 -24.26 -9.11
CA ALA A 544 -8.15 -25.57 -8.86
C ALA A 544 -8.18 -26.45 -10.12
N GLN A 545 -8.38 -25.86 -11.31
CA GLN A 545 -8.29 -26.59 -12.57
C GLN A 545 -6.85 -27.00 -12.90
N ALA A 546 -5.88 -26.14 -12.64
CA ALA A 546 -4.46 -26.44 -12.80
C ALA A 546 -4.02 -27.61 -11.89
N GLU A 547 -4.48 -27.63 -10.64
CA GLU A 547 -4.22 -28.71 -9.68
C GLU A 547 -4.80 -30.06 -10.14
N LYS A 548 -6.02 -30.06 -10.69
CA LYS A 548 -6.64 -31.27 -11.28
C LYS A 548 -5.87 -31.80 -12.49
N ASN A 549 -5.27 -30.91 -13.28
CA ASN A 549 -4.54 -31.26 -14.49
C ASN A 549 -3.07 -31.66 -14.23
N ALA A 550 -2.58 -31.49 -13.01
CA ALA A 550 -1.19 -31.72 -12.64
C ALA A 550 -0.81 -33.21 -12.80
N ASN A 551 0.19 -33.49 -13.63
CA ASN A 551 0.55 -34.84 -14.05
C ASN A 551 1.98 -35.27 -13.66
N SER A 552 2.73 -34.44 -12.94
CA SER A 552 4.05 -34.79 -12.39
C SER A 552 4.22 -34.26 -10.98
N GLU A 553 5.13 -34.85 -10.21
CA GLU A 553 5.37 -34.43 -8.82
C GLU A 553 5.97 -33.01 -8.77
N LYS A 554 6.87 -32.66 -9.69
CA LYS A 554 7.40 -31.29 -9.79
C LYS A 554 6.30 -30.24 -10.02
N VAL A 555 5.34 -30.53 -10.90
CA VAL A 555 4.21 -29.63 -11.16
C VAL A 555 3.34 -29.47 -9.91
N LYS A 556 3.03 -30.56 -9.21
CA LYS A 556 2.26 -30.50 -7.95
C LYS A 556 2.97 -29.67 -6.87
N ILE A 557 4.27 -29.83 -6.71
CA ILE A 557 5.07 -29.05 -5.76
C ILE A 557 5.05 -27.56 -6.10
N ARG A 558 5.20 -27.19 -7.39
CA ARG A 558 5.12 -25.78 -7.84
C ARG A 558 3.73 -25.19 -7.62
N LEU A 559 2.66 -25.92 -7.95
CA LEU A 559 1.29 -25.50 -7.71
C LEU A 559 0.99 -25.34 -6.21
N ALA A 560 1.55 -26.19 -5.35
CA ALA A 560 1.42 -26.05 -3.89
C ALA A 560 2.06 -24.74 -3.38
N ALA A 561 3.15 -24.27 -4.00
CA ALA A 561 3.73 -22.96 -3.68
C ALA A 561 2.78 -21.82 -4.09
N VAL A 562 2.22 -21.88 -5.30
CA VAL A 562 1.20 -20.91 -5.77
C VAL A 562 -0.02 -20.90 -4.83
N ARG A 563 -0.56 -22.08 -4.51
CA ARG A 563 -1.71 -22.27 -3.63
C ARG A 563 -1.50 -21.65 -2.25
N ARG A 564 -0.35 -21.91 -1.63
CA ARG A 564 -0.02 -21.38 -0.31
C ARG A 564 -0.01 -19.85 -0.29
N GLU A 565 0.65 -19.23 -1.27
CA GLU A 565 0.71 -17.77 -1.36
C GLU A 565 -0.67 -17.18 -1.72
N PHE A 566 -1.41 -17.83 -2.61
CA PHE A 566 -2.77 -17.41 -2.99
C PHE A 566 -3.76 -17.50 -1.82
N ASP A 567 -3.70 -18.54 -1.00
CA ASP A 567 -4.56 -18.68 0.17
C ASP A 567 -4.28 -17.59 1.22
N TYR A 568 -3.02 -17.19 1.40
CA TYR A 568 -2.66 -16.02 2.22
C TYR A 568 -3.30 -14.74 1.65
N LEU A 569 -3.11 -14.47 0.35
CA LEU A 569 -3.69 -13.31 -0.33
C LEU A 569 -5.22 -13.27 -0.22
N LYS A 570 -5.88 -14.40 -0.46
CA LYS A 570 -7.34 -14.54 -0.37
C LYS A 570 -7.84 -14.30 1.05
N ALA A 571 -7.16 -14.83 2.06
CA ALA A 571 -7.51 -14.61 3.47
C ALA A 571 -7.31 -13.14 3.88
N LEU A 572 -6.24 -12.50 3.42
CA LEU A 572 -5.96 -11.08 3.65
C LEU A 572 -7.05 -10.20 3.00
N ALA A 573 -7.32 -10.38 1.71
CA ALA A 573 -8.33 -9.62 0.98
C ALA A 573 -9.75 -9.82 1.55
N LYS A 574 -10.08 -11.02 2.05
CA LYS A 574 -11.34 -11.29 2.73
C LYS A 574 -11.53 -10.42 3.99
N VAL A 575 -10.48 -10.24 4.79
CA VAL A 575 -10.52 -9.34 5.96
C VAL A 575 -10.72 -7.89 5.50
N VAL A 576 -10.05 -7.46 4.43
CA VAL A 576 -10.20 -6.11 3.87
C VAL A 576 -11.65 -5.84 3.44
N HIS A 577 -12.26 -6.74 2.66
CA HIS A 577 -13.65 -6.56 2.20
C HIS A 577 -14.67 -6.61 3.34
N LEU A 578 -14.46 -7.46 4.34
CA LEU A 578 -15.33 -7.50 5.51
C LEU A 578 -15.15 -6.28 6.41
N HIS A 579 -13.97 -5.67 6.41
CA HIS A 579 -13.75 -4.40 7.08
C HIS A 579 -14.49 -3.26 6.38
N HIS A 580 -14.41 -3.17 5.05
CA HIS A 580 -15.22 -2.19 4.30
C HIS A 580 -16.73 -2.40 4.53
N ALA A 581 -17.19 -3.65 4.57
CA ALA A 581 -18.58 -3.96 4.89
C ALA A 581 -18.98 -3.52 6.31
N TYR A 582 -18.10 -3.73 7.30
CA TYR A 582 -18.31 -3.26 8.67
C TYR A 582 -18.28 -1.73 8.77
N GLN A 583 -17.42 -1.04 8.03
CA GLN A 583 -17.40 0.42 7.98
C GLN A 583 -18.67 0.99 7.35
N ALA A 584 -19.17 0.35 6.29
CA ALA A 584 -20.40 0.78 5.61
C ALA A 584 -21.66 0.52 6.45
N GLN A 585 -21.66 -0.53 7.26
CA GLN A 585 -22.78 -0.92 8.12
C GLN A 585 -22.25 -1.45 9.46
N PRO A 586 -21.96 -0.59 10.45
CA PRO A 586 -21.32 -0.98 11.70
C PRO A 586 -22.32 -1.63 12.67
N ASP A 587 -22.71 -2.86 12.37
CA ASP A 587 -23.59 -3.69 13.20
C ASP A 587 -22.86 -4.90 13.80
N LEU A 588 -23.52 -5.61 14.73
CA LEU A 588 -22.92 -6.78 15.38
C LEU A 588 -22.61 -7.91 14.37
N ALA A 589 -23.46 -8.10 13.36
CA ALA A 589 -23.31 -9.20 12.41
C ALA A 589 -22.11 -8.99 11.47
N SER A 590 -21.92 -7.78 10.96
CA SER A 590 -20.78 -7.38 10.13
C SER A 590 -19.47 -7.41 10.92
N ARG A 591 -19.47 -6.91 12.16
CA ARG A 591 -18.33 -7.04 13.09
C ARG A 591 -17.98 -8.52 13.30
N ASP A 592 -18.94 -9.36 13.68
CA ASP A 592 -18.66 -10.75 14.02
C ASP A 592 -18.17 -11.56 12.80
N ARG A 593 -18.68 -11.26 11.59
CA ARG A 593 -18.14 -11.81 10.33
C ARG A 593 -16.69 -11.40 10.10
N LEU A 594 -16.36 -10.13 10.30
CA LEU A 594 -14.99 -9.60 10.18
C LEU A 594 -14.06 -10.27 11.20
N LEU A 595 -14.43 -10.30 12.48
CA LEU A 595 -13.62 -10.91 13.53
C LEU A 595 -13.39 -12.41 13.29
N THR A 596 -14.41 -13.11 12.81
CA THR A 596 -14.29 -14.53 12.42
C THR A 596 -13.33 -14.72 11.25
N ALA A 597 -13.32 -13.81 10.27
CA ALA A 597 -12.35 -13.86 9.17
C ALA A 597 -10.92 -13.54 9.63
N ILE A 598 -10.75 -12.61 10.58
CA ILE A 598 -9.45 -12.32 11.20
C ILE A 598 -8.93 -13.55 11.94
N ASP A 599 -9.77 -14.20 12.75
CA ASP A 599 -9.41 -15.43 13.48
C ASP A 599 -9.04 -16.57 12.51
N ALA A 600 -9.84 -16.78 11.46
CA ALA A 600 -9.55 -17.81 10.46
C ALA A 600 -8.23 -17.54 9.72
N ARG A 601 -7.96 -16.29 9.35
CA ARG A 601 -6.68 -15.88 8.75
C ARG A 601 -5.52 -16.12 9.72
N ASN A 602 -5.65 -15.71 10.97
CA ASN A 602 -4.60 -15.88 11.97
C ASN A 602 -4.31 -17.38 12.22
N ALA A 603 -5.35 -18.21 12.30
CA ALA A 603 -5.19 -19.66 12.41
C ALA A 603 -4.49 -20.27 11.17
N PHE A 604 -4.81 -19.79 9.97
CA PHE A 604 -4.10 -20.17 8.76
C PHE A 604 -2.62 -19.75 8.83
N VAL A 605 -2.32 -18.51 9.23
CA VAL A 605 -0.93 -18.04 9.41
C VAL A 605 -0.19 -18.95 10.39
N ASP A 606 -0.78 -19.25 11.55
CA ASP A 606 -0.16 -20.11 12.57
C ASP A 606 0.13 -21.52 12.05
N SER A 607 -0.74 -22.04 11.17
CA SER A 607 -0.52 -23.35 10.54
C SER A 607 0.75 -23.40 9.69
N LEU A 608 1.23 -22.24 9.22
CA LEU A 608 2.47 -22.11 8.44
C LEU A 608 3.73 -22.15 9.31
N PHE A 609 3.63 -22.11 10.64
CA PHE A 609 4.77 -22.08 11.56
C PHE A 609 4.74 -23.25 12.56
N ASP A 610 5.89 -23.53 13.18
CA ASP A 610 5.98 -24.39 14.35
C ASP A 610 5.15 -23.89 15.54
N ALA A 611 5.02 -24.70 16.60
CA ALA A 611 4.22 -24.34 17.78
C ALA A 611 4.69 -23.05 18.46
N GLY A 612 5.97 -22.66 18.28
CA GLY A 612 6.54 -21.42 18.78
C GLY A 612 6.29 -20.20 17.87
N GLY A 613 5.68 -20.38 16.70
CA GLY A 613 5.33 -19.31 15.76
C GLY A 613 6.55 -18.66 15.07
N SER A 614 7.75 -19.25 15.22
CA SER A 614 9.02 -18.61 14.85
C SER A 614 9.68 -19.25 13.64
N ARG A 615 9.43 -20.55 13.39
CA ARG A 615 10.03 -21.28 12.26
C ARG A 615 8.98 -21.68 11.23
N PRO A 616 9.11 -21.22 9.98
CA PRO A 616 8.22 -21.63 8.90
C PRO A 616 8.25 -23.14 8.66
N LYS A 617 7.09 -23.74 8.38
CA LYS A 617 6.91 -25.13 7.99
C LYS A 617 6.97 -25.29 6.47
N PRO A 618 7.62 -26.34 5.94
CA PRO A 618 7.60 -26.63 4.50
C PRO A 618 6.18 -26.92 3.99
N ALA A 619 5.89 -26.55 2.74
CA ALA A 619 4.62 -26.88 2.07
C ALA A 619 4.58 -28.29 1.53
N MET A 620 5.72 -28.69 0.96
CA MET A 620 6.02 -29.95 0.30
C MET A 620 7.54 -30.16 0.43
N SER A 621 8.09 -31.12 -0.29
CA SER A 621 9.52 -31.48 -0.33
C SER A 621 10.42 -30.47 -1.08
N TRP A 622 10.21 -29.16 -0.90
CA TRP A 622 11.18 -28.16 -1.39
C TRP A 622 12.42 -28.13 -0.47
N ALA A 623 13.59 -27.82 -1.03
CA ALA A 623 14.85 -27.78 -0.28
C ALA A 623 14.88 -26.75 0.87
N PHE A 624 13.98 -25.77 0.84
CA PHE A 624 13.81 -24.73 1.85
C PHE A 624 12.40 -24.14 1.78
N VAL A 625 12.01 -23.34 2.78
CA VAL A 625 10.72 -22.64 2.78
C VAL A 625 10.84 -21.31 2.04
N MET A 626 10.10 -21.15 0.94
CA MET A 626 10.02 -19.88 0.19
C MET A 626 9.06 -18.89 0.85
N PHE A 627 7.88 -19.38 1.26
CA PHE A 627 6.85 -18.60 1.92
C PHE A 627 6.27 -19.39 3.11
N PRO A 628 6.21 -18.82 4.33
CA PRO A 628 6.63 -17.48 4.75
C PRO A 628 8.13 -17.14 4.50
N PRO A 629 8.50 -15.85 4.32
CA PRO A 629 9.89 -15.46 4.07
C PRO A 629 10.82 -15.81 5.25
N LEU A 630 12.09 -16.11 4.95
CA LEU A 630 13.07 -16.43 5.96
C LEU A 630 13.32 -15.22 6.89
N GLY A 631 13.34 -15.47 8.20
CA GLY A 631 13.54 -14.41 9.21
C GLY A 631 12.25 -13.72 9.65
N HIS A 632 11.11 -14.04 9.00
CA HIS A 632 9.81 -13.54 9.39
C HIS A 632 9.08 -14.60 10.22
N ASP A 633 8.48 -14.17 11.33
CA ASP A 633 7.67 -15.02 12.21
C ASP A 633 6.16 -14.84 11.93
N ALA A 634 5.32 -15.53 12.70
CA ALA A 634 3.87 -15.41 12.57
C ALA A 634 3.37 -13.97 12.79
N LYS A 635 4.01 -13.17 13.65
CA LYS A 635 3.61 -11.78 13.90
C LYS A 635 3.88 -10.90 12.68
N HIS A 636 5.00 -11.12 11.99
CA HIS A 636 5.30 -10.44 10.74
C HIS A 636 4.21 -10.70 9.69
N LEU A 637 3.81 -11.96 9.49
CA LEU A 637 2.77 -12.34 8.52
C LEU A 637 1.36 -11.91 8.94
N ARG A 638 1.12 -11.77 10.25
CA ARG A 638 -0.10 -11.16 10.77
C ARG A 638 -0.15 -9.65 10.58
N LEU A 639 0.94 -9.02 10.11
CA LEU A 639 1.04 -7.56 9.99
C LEU A 639 0.84 -6.86 11.34
N ALA A 640 1.24 -7.53 12.43
CA ALA A 640 1.04 -7.06 13.80
C ALA A 640 2.13 -6.05 14.25
N HIS A 641 3.33 -6.25 13.71
CA HIS A 641 4.50 -5.39 13.86
C HIS A 641 5.34 -5.66 12.61
N ASP A 642 5.43 -4.71 11.69
CA ASP A 642 6.20 -4.86 10.46
C ASP A 642 7.67 -4.44 10.58
N GLY A 643 8.02 -3.71 11.64
CA GLY A 643 9.36 -3.23 11.97
C GLY A 643 9.85 -2.05 11.12
N TYR A 644 9.05 -1.57 10.16
CA TYR A 644 9.45 -0.58 9.17
C TYR A 644 8.24 0.15 8.54
N GLN A 645 8.03 1.42 8.91
CA GLN A 645 6.93 2.30 8.48
C GLN A 645 5.50 1.90 8.91
N GLU A 646 5.26 0.64 9.30
CA GLU A 646 4.07 0.17 10.03
C GLU A 646 2.70 0.61 9.45
N PRO A 647 2.43 0.48 8.13
CA PRO A 647 1.18 0.97 7.51
C PRO A 647 -0.07 0.22 7.97
N TYR A 648 0.10 -0.94 8.62
CA TYR A 648 -0.99 -1.75 9.17
C TYR A 648 -1.20 -1.59 10.68
N ALA A 649 -0.39 -0.79 11.38
CA ALA A 649 -0.41 -0.68 12.84
C ALA A 649 -1.81 -0.36 13.40
N ASN A 650 -2.58 0.46 12.67
CA ASN A 650 -3.91 0.94 13.04
C ASN A 650 -5.05 0.22 12.28
N SER A 651 -4.75 -0.92 11.65
CA SER A 651 -5.75 -1.71 10.91
C SER A 651 -6.36 -2.83 11.77
N PRO A 652 -7.50 -3.42 11.37
CA PRO A 652 -8.11 -4.58 12.03
C PRO A 652 -7.20 -5.81 12.18
N MET A 653 -6.10 -5.88 11.43
CA MET A 653 -5.11 -6.96 11.53
C MET A 653 -4.49 -7.06 12.93
N ASN A 654 -4.58 -5.98 13.69
CA ASN A 654 -4.00 -5.79 15.01
C ASN A 654 -5.01 -5.86 16.17
N TRP A 655 -6.28 -6.13 15.90
CA TRP A 655 -7.32 -6.18 16.93
C TRP A 655 -7.21 -7.44 17.80
N ASP A 656 -7.49 -7.28 19.10
CA ASP A 656 -7.89 -8.41 19.94
C ASP A 656 -9.33 -8.80 19.59
N THR A 657 -9.49 -9.88 18.83
CA THR A 657 -10.79 -10.35 18.35
C THR A 657 -11.71 -10.84 19.46
N LYS A 658 -11.19 -11.22 20.64
CA LYS A 658 -12.01 -11.62 21.79
C LYS A 658 -12.57 -10.38 22.49
N ALA A 659 -11.72 -9.40 22.76
CA ALA A 659 -12.16 -8.12 23.32
C ALA A 659 -13.17 -7.43 22.38
N MET A 660 -12.90 -7.48 21.07
CA MET A 660 -13.75 -6.84 20.06
C MET A 660 -15.19 -7.36 19.99
N ARG A 661 -15.42 -8.65 20.28
CA ARG A 661 -16.77 -9.22 20.31
C ARG A 661 -17.61 -8.66 21.47
N LEU A 662 -16.95 -8.24 22.54
CA LEU A 662 -17.59 -7.68 23.73
C LEU A 662 -17.70 -6.15 23.68
N ALA A 663 -16.99 -5.52 22.75
CA ALA A 663 -16.96 -4.08 22.62
C ALA A 663 -18.28 -3.50 22.09
N PRO A 664 -18.70 -2.30 22.55
CA PRO A 664 -19.80 -1.59 21.93
C PRO A 664 -19.48 -1.25 20.46
N LEU A 665 -20.52 -1.13 19.63
CA LEU A 665 -20.35 -0.74 18.23
C LEU A 665 -19.87 0.72 18.12
N PRO A 666 -18.98 1.06 17.17
CA PRO A 666 -18.56 2.43 16.91
C PRO A 666 -19.74 3.31 16.51
N GLY A 667 -19.76 4.51 17.07
CA GLY A 667 -20.58 5.64 16.63
C GLY A 667 -19.82 6.93 16.91
N ALA A 668 -19.88 7.90 15.98
CA ALA A 668 -19.24 9.20 16.18
C ALA A 668 -19.78 9.83 17.46
N LYS A 669 -18.98 9.85 18.53
CA LYS A 669 -19.39 10.56 19.74
C LYS A 669 -19.51 12.03 19.41
N ARG A 670 -20.66 12.60 19.74
CA ARG A 670 -20.92 14.04 19.62
C ARG A 670 -20.79 14.68 20.99
N LEU A 671 -20.01 15.73 21.07
CA LEU A 671 -19.90 16.63 22.21
C LEU A 671 -20.52 17.96 21.81
N THR A 672 -21.54 18.37 22.54
CA THR A 672 -22.16 19.69 22.33
C THR A 672 -21.31 20.78 22.96
N VAL A 673 -20.95 21.80 22.19
CA VAL A 673 -20.27 23.02 22.63
C VAL A 673 -21.31 24.14 22.74
N SER A 674 -21.76 24.42 23.95
CA SER A 674 -22.78 25.45 24.18
C SER A 674 -22.20 26.86 24.08
N MET A 675 -22.72 27.66 23.15
CA MET A 675 -22.28 29.04 22.88
C MET A 675 -22.86 30.02 23.91
N GLN A 676 -21.99 30.65 24.70
CA GLN A 676 -22.30 31.64 25.72
C GLN A 676 -22.11 33.06 25.19
N LYS A 677 -22.83 34.01 25.77
CA LYS A 677 -22.72 35.44 25.43
C LYS A 677 -21.50 36.12 26.08
N ASN A 678 -21.03 35.57 27.20
CA ASN A 678 -19.97 36.13 28.02
C ASN A 678 -18.86 35.10 28.27
N GLU A 679 -17.68 35.59 28.66
CA GLU A 679 -16.52 34.78 29.04
C GLU A 679 -16.87 33.76 30.15
N VAL A 680 -16.36 32.54 30.01
CA VAL A 680 -16.60 31.43 30.94
C VAL A 680 -15.35 31.19 31.80
N THR A 681 -15.53 31.20 33.11
CA THR A 681 -14.48 30.93 34.11
C THR A 681 -14.59 29.52 34.70
N LEU A 682 -13.57 29.06 35.43
CA LEU A 682 -13.48 27.70 35.99
C LEU A 682 -14.67 27.35 36.91
N ASP A 683 -15.14 28.32 37.70
CA ASP A 683 -16.22 28.18 38.68
C ASP A 683 -17.58 28.70 38.15
N SER A 684 -17.70 28.96 36.85
CA SER A 684 -18.94 29.46 36.24
C SER A 684 -20.14 28.51 36.44
N PRO A 685 -21.33 29.02 36.83
CA PRO A 685 -22.50 28.17 37.10
C PRO A 685 -23.02 27.46 35.84
N HIS A 686 -22.72 28.01 34.66
CA HIS A 686 -23.06 27.44 33.35
C HIS A 686 -22.53 26.01 33.17
N TRP A 687 -21.43 25.63 33.84
CA TRP A 687 -20.87 24.27 33.72
C TRP A 687 -21.84 23.18 34.19
N LYS A 688 -22.81 23.51 35.04
CA LYS A 688 -23.88 22.59 35.45
C LYS A 688 -24.84 22.26 34.31
N GLN A 689 -24.96 23.14 33.32
CA GLN A 689 -25.87 23.02 32.18
C GLN A 689 -25.19 22.42 30.94
N ALA A 690 -23.87 22.51 30.82
CA ALA A 690 -23.13 21.86 29.74
C ALA A 690 -23.14 20.33 29.86
N THR A 691 -23.29 19.62 28.75
CA THR A 691 -23.31 18.15 28.74
C THR A 691 -21.96 17.59 29.20
N LYS A 692 -22.00 16.63 30.15
CA LYS A 692 -20.82 15.90 30.61
C LYS A 692 -20.53 14.73 29.68
N HIS A 693 -19.28 14.61 29.23
CA HIS A 693 -18.84 13.47 28.42
C HIS A 693 -17.72 12.70 29.11
N ASP A 694 -18.02 11.48 29.54
CA ASP A 694 -17.06 10.59 30.19
C ASP A 694 -16.08 9.96 29.17
N LEU A 695 -14.82 9.81 29.61
CA LEU A 695 -13.75 9.12 28.87
C LEU A 695 -13.81 7.61 29.15
N LEU A 696 -13.57 6.81 28.12
CA LEU A 696 -13.49 5.35 28.13
C LEU A 696 -12.06 4.90 28.47
N ARG A 697 -11.89 4.06 29.49
CA ARG A 697 -10.58 3.47 29.81
C ARG A 697 -10.14 2.49 28.72
N LEU A 698 -8.88 2.57 28.31
CA LEU A 698 -8.29 1.64 27.35
C LEU A 698 -7.56 0.48 28.03
N PRO A 699 -7.58 -0.73 27.42
CA PRO A 699 -8.34 -1.09 26.22
C PRO A 699 -9.86 -1.17 26.48
N VAL A 700 -10.65 -0.84 25.46
CA VAL A 700 -12.13 -0.79 25.54
C VAL A 700 -12.66 -2.19 25.94
N GLY A 701 -13.28 -2.30 27.11
CA GLY A 701 -13.78 -3.58 27.67
C GLY A 701 -13.48 -3.83 29.14
N ALA A 702 -12.67 -2.98 29.80
CA ALA A 702 -12.48 -3.04 31.24
C ALA A 702 -13.74 -2.55 32.00
N SER A 703 -14.34 -3.42 32.81
CA SER A 703 -15.39 -3.08 33.78
C SER A 703 -14.81 -2.18 34.89
N ALA A 704 -14.80 -0.86 34.67
CA ALA A 704 -14.45 0.12 35.69
C ALA A 704 -15.18 1.46 35.44
N ASN A 705 -15.51 2.16 36.53
CA ASN A 705 -16.13 3.48 36.49
C ASN A 705 -15.26 4.50 35.72
N PRO A 706 -15.86 5.45 34.98
CA PRO A 706 -15.10 6.49 34.27
C PRO A 706 -14.35 7.39 35.26
N THR A 707 -13.05 7.55 35.03
CA THR A 707 -12.14 8.31 35.91
C THR A 707 -11.88 9.73 35.43
N ALA A 708 -12.42 10.10 34.26
CA ALA A 708 -12.28 11.43 33.68
C ALA A 708 -13.43 11.79 32.75
N ALA A 709 -13.69 13.08 32.61
CA ALA A 709 -14.72 13.64 31.76
C ALA A 709 -14.33 15.02 31.21
N VAL A 710 -15.00 15.44 30.15
CA VAL A 710 -14.86 16.75 29.52
C VAL A 710 -16.23 17.40 29.32
N ARG A 711 -16.26 18.73 29.43
CA ARG A 711 -17.35 19.61 29.01
C ARG A 711 -16.79 20.70 28.12
N ALA A 712 -17.56 21.20 27.15
CA ALA A 712 -17.13 22.32 26.33
C ALA A 712 -18.18 23.43 26.26
N MET A 713 -17.69 24.66 26.12
CA MET A 713 -18.46 25.85 25.80
C MET A 713 -17.66 26.73 24.86
N SER A 714 -18.29 27.75 24.29
CA SER A 714 -17.59 28.80 23.55
C SER A 714 -18.22 30.16 23.84
N ASP A 715 -17.51 31.23 23.56
CA ASP A 715 -18.09 32.56 23.38
C ASP A 715 -17.76 33.09 21.97
N ALA A 716 -17.86 34.39 21.73
CA ALA A 716 -17.55 34.98 20.41
C ALA A 716 -16.06 34.90 20.03
N ALA A 717 -15.15 34.64 20.97
CA ALA A 717 -13.70 34.70 20.76
C ALA A 717 -12.94 33.43 21.19
N HIS A 718 -13.51 32.60 22.04
CA HIS A 718 -12.82 31.50 22.72
C HIS A 718 -13.62 30.20 22.69
N LEU A 719 -12.87 29.09 22.64
CA LEU A 719 -13.31 27.76 23.05
C LEU A 719 -12.88 27.50 24.50
N TYR A 720 -13.80 27.04 25.32
CA TYR A 720 -13.59 26.65 26.70
C TYR A 720 -13.73 25.14 26.85
N LEU A 721 -12.70 24.47 27.37
CA LEU A 721 -12.73 23.04 27.67
C LEU A 721 -12.49 22.82 29.15
N ARG A 722 -13.48 22.27 29.84
CA ARG A 722 -13.38 21.93 31.26
C ARG A 722 -13.18 20.43 31.44
N ILE A 723 -12.07 20.09 32.07
CA ILE A 723 -11.65 18.74 32.39
C ILE A 723 -12.04 18.44 33.84
N GLU A 724 -12.60 17.27 34.08
CA GLU A 724 -12.86 16.72 35.42
C GLU A 724 -12.23 15.32 35.50
N ALA A 725 -11.24 15.11 36.36
CA ALA A 725 -10.58 13.81 36.51
C ALA A 725 -10.38 13.44 37.98
N ASP A 726 -10.32 12.15 38.29
CA ASP A 726 -9.91 11.68 39.62
C ASP A 726 -8.48 12.11 39.92
N ARG A 727 -8.24 12.61 41.13
CA ARG A 727 -6.91 13.00 41.58
C ARG A 727 -6.00 11.77 41.63
N PRO A 728 -4.87 11.74 40.89
CA PRO A 728 -3.96 10.60 40.88
C PRO A 728 -3.15 10.52 42.19
N VAL A 729 -2.67 9.31 42.49
CA VAL A 729 -1.74 9.04 43.59
C VAL A 729 -0.32 8.98 42.99
N GLY A 730 0.48 10.03 43.14
CA GLY A 730 1.82 10.08 42.53
C GLY A 730 2.35 11.49 42.27
N ALA A 731 3.46 11.59 41.54
CA ALA A 731 4.09 12.86 41.18
C ALA A 731 3.34 13.56 40.02
N ALA A 732 3.38 14.90 39.99
CA ALA A 732 2.56 15.71 39.08
C ALA A 732 2.97 15.60 37.58
N ASP A 733 4.19 15.14 37.31
CA ASP A 733 4.78 14.92 35.99
C ASP A 733 4.36 13.58 35.35
N GLN A 734 3.70 12.70 36.10
CA GLN A 734 3.22 11.39 35.65
C GLN A 734 1.76 11.41 35.19
N GLU A 735 1.12 12.58 35.20
CA GLU A 735 -0.30 12.75 34.84
C GLU A 735 -0.46 13.80 33.74
N THR A 736 -1.09 13.41 32.63
CA THR A 736 -1.41 14.34 31.54
C THR A 736 -2.84 14.19 31.03
N PHE A 737 -3.38 15.29 30.51
CA PHE A 737 -4.59 15.31 29.72
C PHE A 737 -4.31 15.95 28.36
N ASP A 738 -4.56 15.20 27.29
CA ASP A 738 -4.29 15.57 25.91
C ASP A 738 -5.60 15.93 25.20
N ILE A 739 -5.60 17.07 24.52
CA ILE A 739 -6.71 17.60 23.73
C ILE A 739 -6.24 17.68 22.28
N TYR A 740 -6.98 17.04 21.38
CA TYR A 740 -6.75 17.10 19.94
C TYR A 740 -7.90 17.83 19.26
N LEU A 741 -7.60 18.87 18.49
CA LEU A 741 -8.58 19.65 17.72
C LEU A 741 -8.17 19.73 16.25
N ALA A 742 -9.10 19.42 15.35
CA ALA A 742 -8.96 19.56 13.91
C ALA A 742 -10.13 20.41 13.36
N PRO A 743 -10.08 21.74 13.53
CA PRO A 743 -11.11 22.63 13.02
C PRO A 743 -11.02 22.78 11.50
N PRO A 744 -12.15 23.01 10.80
CA PRO A 744 -12.18 23.20 9.35
C PRO A 744 -11.56 24.57 8.98
N SER A 745 -10.26 24.58 8.66
CA SER A 745 -9.48 25.80 8.36
C SER A 745 -9.02 25.93 6.90
N GLY A 746 -9.49 25.05 6.01
CA GLY A 746 -9.01 24.96 4.62
C GLY A 746 -7.60 24.35 4.47
N ARG A 747 -6.93 24.03 5.59
CA ARG A 747 -5.69 23.24 5.67
C ARG A 747 -5.91 22.05 6.59
N GLU A 748 -5.23 20.92 6.33
CA GLU A 748 -5.26 19.76 7.24
C GLU A 748 -4.31 19.98 8.43
N VAL A 749 -4.66 20.95 9.29
CA VAL A 749 -3.91 21.23 10.52
C VAL A 749 -4.63 20.60 11.71
N THR A 750 -3.88 19.90 12.55
CA THR A 750 -4.35 19.34 13.82
C THR A 750 -3.54 19.96 14.95
N TYR A 751 -4.22 20.40 16.00
CA TYR A 751 -3.60 20.99 17.18
C TYR A 751 -3.66 20.01 18.34
N ARG A 752 -2.57 19.93 19.11
CA ARG A 752 -2.49 19.18 20.36
C ARG A 752 -2.19 20.13 21.51
N PHE A 753 -2.99 20.06 22.56
CA PHE A 753 -2.75 20.73 23.84
C PHE A 753 -2.62 19.66 24.92
N THR A 754 -1.59 19.74 25.73
CA THR A 754 -1.33 18.80 26.83
C THR A 754 -1.25 19.58 28.14
N VAL A 755 -1.99 19.15 29.16
CA VAL A 755 -2.03 19.81 30.47
C VAL A 755 -1.83 18.82 31.63
N GLY A 756 -1.29 19.31 32.75
CA GLY A 756 -1.05 18.54 33.98
C GLY A 756 -1.73 19.15 35.22
N LEU A 757 -1.41 18.64 36.42
CA LEU A 757 -2.12 19.00 37.66
C LEU A 757 -1.96 20.46 38.13
N LYS A 758 -0.98 21.21 37.61
CA LYS A 758 -0.69 22.60 37.96
C LYS A 758 -0.94 23.51 36.76
N SER A 759 -1.35 24.76 37.00
CA SER A 759 -1.66 25.73 35.93
C SER A 759 -0.48 26.07 35.02
N ASP A 760 0.76 25.88 35.46
CA ASP A 760 1.99 26.04 34.67
C ASP A 760 2.38 24.79 33.87
N SER A 761 1.72 23.65 34.10
CA SER A 761 2.01 22.38 33.44
C SER A 761 1.26 22.29 32.12
N LYS A 762 1.75 23.01 31.10
CA LYS A 762 1.15 23.03 29.77
C LYS A 762 2.17 22.85 28.65
N GLN A 763 1.76 22.16 27.58
CA GLN A 763 2.52 22.00 26.33
C GLN A 763 1.57 22.07 25.13
N GLU A 764 2.10 22.48 23.99
CA GLU A 764 1.37 22.52 22.73
C GLU A 764 2.20 21.94 21.59
N ALA A 765 1.54 21.53 20.52
CA ALA A 765 2.15 21.19 19.25
C ALA A 765 1.12 21.28 18.14
N ALA A 766 1.57 21.41 16.89
CA ALA A 766 0.68 21.36 15.74
C ALA A 766 1.24 20.50 14.61
N ASN A 767 0.37 19.75 13.94
CA ASN A 767 0.69 18.95 12.76
C ASN A 767 0.08 19.60 11.52
N GLY A 768 0.76 19.54 10.38
CA GLY A 768 0.28 20.06 9.09
C GLY A 768 0.96 21.34 8.60
N PHE A 769 1.93 21.89 9.35
CA PHE A 769 2.70 23.07 8.93
C PHE A 769 3.94 22.73 8.09
N ASN A 770 4.50 21.54 8.22
CA ASN A 770 5.61 21.09 7.37
C ASN A 770 5.06 20.42 6.09
N SER A 771 5.36 21.01 4.93
CA SER A 771 4.88 20.55 3.62
C SER A 771 5.90 19.71 2.82
N ASP A 772 7.13 19.53 3.33
CA ASP A 772 8.17 18.77 2.63
C ASP A 772 8.04 17.26 2.93
N LEU A 773 7.60 16.47 1.95
CA LEU A 773 7.43 15.01 2.07
C LEU A 773 8.70 14.23 2.40
N LEU A 774 9.88 14.84 2.23
CA LEU A 774 11.18 14.22 2.50
C LEU A 774 11.75 14.65 3.86
N ASP A 775 11.18 15.66 4.52
CA ASP A 775 11.55 16.04 5.88
C ASP A 775 11.04 14.98 6.87
N PRO A 776 11.89 14.41 7.74
CA PRO A 776 11.47 13.39 8.71
C PRO A 776 10.40 13.87 9.70
N ARG A 777 10.16 15.19 9.81
CA ARG A 777 9.07 15.80 10.60
C ARG A 777 7.74 15.87 9.86
N TYR A 778 7.70 15.57 8.55
CA TYR A 778 6.46 15.57 7.78
C TYR A 778 5.44 14.60 8.36
N GLY A 779 4.20 15.08 8.56
CA GLY A 779 3.13 14.31 9.18
C GLY A 779 3.27 14.11 10.69
N ARG A 780 4.27 14.72 11.34
CA ARG A 780 4.46 14.71 12.79
C ARG A 780 4.02 16.04 13.41
N PHE A 781 3.64 15.99 14.69
CA PHE A 781 3.43 17.20 15.49
C PHE A 781 4.76 17.96 15.67
N ASP A 782 4.76 19.23 15.28
CA ASP A 782 5.86 20.16 15.52
C ASP A 782 5.74 20.76 16.93
N PRO A 783 6.65 20.42 17.86
CA PRO A 783 6.62 20.96 19.22
C PRO A 783 7.06 22.43 19.27
N ASP A 784 7.63 23.00 18.20
CA ASP A 784 8.06 24.40 18.17
C ASP A 784 6.89 25.36 17.85
N TRP A 785 5.70 24.84 17.53
CA TRP A 785 4.49 25.65 17.35
C TRP A 785 4.02 26.23 18.69
N ASN A 786 3.98 27.56 18.78
CA ASN A 786 3.63 28.28 20.01
C ASN A 786 2.32 29.06 19.83
N GLY A 787 1.22 28.51 20.33
CA GLY A 787 -0.10 29.13 20.30
C GLY A 787 -0.40 29.97 21.55
N ASP A 788 -1.23 31.01 21.42
CA ASP A 788 -1.70 31.80 22.56
C ASP A 788 -2.92 31.14 23.22
N TRP A 789 -2.78 30.58 24.42
CA TRP A 789 -3.87 29.94 25.17
C TRP A 789 -3.59 29.90 26.68
N LYS A 790 -4.65 29.82 27.48
CA LYS A 790 -4.57 29.80 28.96
C LYS A 790 -5.01 28.46 29.54
N TYR A 791 -4.37 28.07 30.64
CA TYR A 791 -4.73 26.91 31.44
C TYR A 791 -4.83 27.28 32.92
N GLU A 792 -5.92 26.89 33.56
CA GLU A 792 -6.14 27.04 35.00
C GLU A 792 -6.46 25.67 35.62
N ALA A 793 -5.78 25.29 36.70
CA ALA A 793 -5.97 24.03 37.40
C ALA A 793 -6.37 24.24 38.87
N LYS A 794 -7.34 23.45 39.33
CA LYS A 794 -7.81 23.40 40.73
C LYS A 794 -7.86 21.96 41.20
N LEU A 795 -7.23 21.70 42.35
CA LEU A 795 -7.30 20.41 43.03
C LEU A 795 -8.37 20.49 44.13
N ASP A 796 -9.49 19.82 43.91
CA ASP A 796 -10.55 19.68 44.90
C ASP A 796 -10.18 18.56 45.86
N SER A 797 -9.68 18.93 47.04
CA SER A 797 -9.29 17.99 48.10
C SER A 797 -10.47 17.29 48.76
N GLU A 798 -11.66 17.88 48.75
CA GLU A 798 -12.85 17.32 49.41
C GLU A 798 -13.46 16.19 48.57
N ASN A 799 -13.48 16.36 47.24
CA ASN A 799 -14.02 15.36 46.31
C ASN A 799 -12.95 14.50 45.61
N SER A 800 -11.67 14.70 45.95
CA SER A 800 -10.52 14.04 45.31
C SER A 800 -10.52 14.19 43.78
N LYS A 801 -10.76 15.41 43.28
CA LYS A 801 -10.81 15.71 41.83
C LYS A 801 -9.73 16.70 41.41
N TRP A 802 -9.27 16.52 40.18
CA TRP A 802 -8.56 17.51 39.39
C TRP A 802 -9.53 18.16 38.42
N ILE A 803 -9.64 19.48 38.48
CA ILE A 803 -10.46 20.28 37.58
C ILE A 803 -9.53 21.22 36.82
N GLY A 804 -9.58 21.18 35.49
CA GLY A 804 -8.81 22.06 34.61
C GLY A 804 -9.70 22.83 33.67
N LEU A 805 -9.37 24.09 33.36
CA LEU A 805 -10.01 24.88 32.31
C LEU A 805 -8.97 25.32 31.29
N LEU A 806 -9.17 24.93 30.03
CA LEU A 806 -8.46 25.50 28.89
C LEU A 806 -9.31 26.60 28.27
N THR A 807 -8.69 27.74 28.01
CA THR A 807 -9.28 28.85 27.25
C THR A 807 -8.45 29.05 25.99
N ILE A 808 -9.03 28.72 24.84
CA ILE A 808 -8.35 28.70 23.54
C ILE A 808 -9.00 29.75 22.64
N PRO A 809 -8.34 30.88 22.35
CA PRO A 809 -8.79 31.84 21.35
C PRO A 809 -8.92 31.20 19.97
N PHE A 810 -10.00 31.49 19.23
CA PHE A 810 -10.16 30.98 17.86
C PHE A 810 -9.04 31.42 16.92
N LYS A 811 -8.51 32.63 17.14
CA LYS A 811 -7.35 33.17 16.42
C LYS A 811 -6.11 32.29 16.56
N THR A 812 -5.90 31.65 17.70
CA THR A 812 -4.78 30.73 17.94
C THR A 812 -4.84 29.52 17.00
N LEU A 813 -6.04 29.06 16.70
CA LEU A 813 -6.28 27.95 15.79
C LEU A 813 -6.35 28.39 14.31
N SER A 814 -6.14 29.69 14.03
CA SER A 814 -6.26 30.29 12.68
C SER A 814 -7.62 29.99 12.02
N VAL A 815 -8.70 30.03 12.79
CA VAL A 815 -10.08 29.86 12.31
C VAL A 815 -10.98 31.01 12.71
N GLU A 816 -12.02 31.23 11.91
CA GLU A 816 -13.10 32.14 12.27
C GLU A 816 -13.96 31.55 13.41
N PRO A 817 -14.58 32.39 14.25
CA PRO A 817 -15.50 31.94 15.29
C PRO A 817 -16.62 31.04 14.72
N PRO A 818 -16.87 29.85 15.31
CA PRO A 818 -17.92 28.93 14.87
C PRO A 818 -19.32 29.54 14.99
N THR A 819 -20.19 29.25 14.02
CA THR A 819 -21.63 29.54 14.11
C THR A 819 -22.40 28.31 14.60
N ALA A 820 -23.59 28.51 15.16
CA ALA A 820 -24.45 27.40 15.56
C ALA A 820 -24.71 26.43 14.38
N GLY A 821 -24.67 25.13 14.65
CA GLY A 821 -24.78 24.06 13.65
C GLY A 821 -23.46 23.67 12.97
N THR A 822 -22.35 24.36 13.24
CA THR A 822 -21.02 23.92 12.78
C THR A 822 -20.49 22.80 13.67
N PHE A 823 -19.61 21.96 13.12
CA PHE A 823 -18.91 20.94 13.89
C PHE A 823 -17.41 20.90 13.58
N TRP A 824 -16.63 20.54 14.59
CA TRP A 824 -15.20 20.27 14.48
C TRP A 824 -14.93 18.80 14.76
N ARG A 825 -13.80 18.28 14.29
CA ARG A 825 -13.33 16.95 14.70
C ARG A 825 -12.31 17.09 15.82
N GLY A 826 -12.36 16.20 16.80
CA GLY A 826 -11.40 16.22 17.90
C GLY A 826 -11.46 14.99 18.79
N ASN A 827 -10.53 14.92 19.74
CA ASN A 827 -10.52 13.88 20.76
C ASN A 827 -9.90 14.36 22.06
N PHE A 828 -10.17 13.65 23.15
CA PHE A 828 -9.69 13.98 24.49
C PHE A 828 -9.16 12.72 25.15
N GLY A 829 -7.96 12.80 25.72
CA GLY A 829 -7.26 11.68 26.33
C GLY A 829 -6.70 12.02 27.71
N ARG A 830 -6.70 11.04 28.61
CA ARG A 830 -6.01 11.09 29.90
C ARG A 830 -4.94 10.01 29.91
N THR A 831 -3.73 10.34 30.33
CA THR A 831 -2.62 9.40 30.51
C THR A 831 -2.08 9.48 31.94
N HIS A 832 -2.02 8.34 32.61
CA HIS A 832 -1.37 8.19 33.92
C HIS A 832 -0.22 7.17 33.81
N VAL A 833 0.98 7.58 34.18
CA VAL A 833 2.19 6.74 34.16
C VAL A 833 2.48 6.23 35.56
N ALA A 834 1.95 5.05 35.90
CA ALA A 834 2.18 4.41 37.20
C ALA A 834 3.60 3.80 37.31
N SER A 835 4.17 3.33 36.19
CA SER A 835 5.57 2.89 36.05
C SER A 835 5.98 2.84 34.57
N MET A 836 7.27 2.62 34.26
CA MET A 836 7.73 2.47 32.85
C MET A 836 7.03 1.32 32.09
N GLU A 837 6.47 0.33 32.81
CA GLU A 837 5.78 -0.83 32.23
C GLU A 837 4.25 -0.72 32.34
N ARG A 838 3.71 0.27 33.08
CA ARG A 838 2.28 0.43 33.34
C ARG A 838 1.83 1.87 33.08
N VAL A 839 1.24 2.06 31.89
CA VAL A 839 0.61 3.31 31.47
C VAL A 839 -0.89 3.09 31.37
N GLU A 840 -1.67 3.86 32.13
CA GLU A 840 -3.13 3.82 32.09
C GLU A 840 -3.65 4.94 31.19
N ARG A 841 -4.60 4.63 30.31
CA ARG A 841 -5.16 5.60 29.35
C ARG A 841 -6.68 5.61 29.39
N ALA A 842 -7.27 6.78 29.18
CA ALA A 842 -8.69 6.92 28.91
C ALA A 842 -8.91 7.90 27.75
N LEU A 843 -9.90 7.65 26.90
CA LEU A 843 -10.20 8.42 25.69
C LEU A 843 -11.69 8.70 25.55
N TRP A 844 -12.04 9.91 25.11
CA TRP A 844 -13.44 10.27 24.91
C TRP A 844 -14.04 9.47 23.77
N SER A 845 -13.47 9.57 22.58
CA SER A 845 -13.82 8.76 21.42
C SER A 845 -12.72 7.74 21.17
N ALA A 846 -13.06 6.46 21.10
CA ALA A 846 -12.11 5.39 20.87
C ALA A 846 -12.79 4.22 20.16
N SER A 847 -12.05 3.58 19.26
CA SER A 847 -12.33 2.24 18.77
C SER A 847 -11.45 1.24 19.52
N VAL A 848 -11.70 -0.06 19.36
CA VAL A 848 -10.88 -1.09 20.02
C VAL A 848 -9.50 -1.22 19.38
N GLY A 849 -9.29 -0.60 18.21
CA GLY A 849 -7.99 -0.48 17.55
C GLY A 849 -7.16 0.73 18.02
N THR A 850 -7.71 1.62 18.84
CA THR A 850 -7.03 2.84 19.28
C THR A 850 -5.79 2.52 20.12
N LYS A 851 -4.60 2.65 19.51
CA LYS A 851 -3.29 2.46 20.17
C LYS A 851 -2.60 3.78 20.53
N VAL A 852 -2.94 4.86 19.83
CA VAL A 852 -2.39 6.21 19.97
C VAL A 852 -3.52 7.23 20.06
N LEU A 853 -3.31 8.30 20.83
CA LEU A 853 -4.37 9.28 21.14
C LEU A 853 -4.68 10.23 19.96
N ASP A 854 -3.81 10.27 18.96
CA ASP A 854 -3.83 11.20 17.82
C ASP A 854 -4.39 10.61 16.52
N ASP A 855 -4.94 9.38 16.55
CA ASP A 855 -5.57 8.78 15.38
C ASP A 855 -6.85 9.56 14.99
N ARG A 856 -6.80 10.21 13.83
CA ARG A 856 -7.90 11.02 13.29
C ARG A 856 -9.13 10.19 12.93
N ASN A 857 -8.98 8.88 12.73
CA ASN A 857 -10.12 7.99 12.49
C ASN A 857 -10.98 7.83 13.75
N ASP A 858 -10.38 7.99 14.93
CA ASP A 858 -11.08 7.87 16.21
C ASP A 858 -11.67 9.22 16.69
N PHE A 859 -11.47 10.32 15.96
CA PHE A 859 -11.99 11.64 16.36
C PHE A 859 -13.52 11.68 16.32
N GLY A 860 -14.12 12.13 17.43
CA GLY A 860 -15.53 12.49 17.52
C GLY A 860 -15.81 13.89 16.97
N GLU A 861 -17.06 14.32 17.10
CA GLU A 861 -17.55 15.62 16.61
C GLU A 861 -17.83 16.57 17.78
N LEU A 862 -17.29 17.79 17.73
CA LEU A 862 -17.65 18.89 18.62
C LEU A 862 -18.65 19.76 17.87
N VAL A 863 -19.92 19.78 18.29
CA VAL A 863 -21.02 20.49 17.60
C VAL A 863 -21.35 21.77 18.35
N PHE A 864 -21.31 22.92 17.68
CA PHE A 864 -21.57 24.22 18.29
C PHE A 864 -23.07 24.53 18.27
N GLU A 865 -23.66 24.79 19.44
CA GLU A 865 -25.09 25.05 19.61
C GLU A 865 -25.34 26.33 20.41
N ALA A 866 -26.43 27.04 20.13
CA ALA A 866 -26.80 28.26 20.87
C ALA A 866 -27.18 27.94 22.34
N ALA A 867 -26.83 28.81 23.29
CA ALA A 867 -27.22 28.64 24.69
C ALA A 867 -28.74 28.64 24.88
N VAL A 868 -29.22 27.71 25.72
CA VAL A 868 -30.62 27.67 26.20
C VAL A 868 -30.71 28.52 27.47
N GLU A 869 -31.50 29.60 27.46
CA GLU A 869 -31.70 30.45 28.66
C GLU A 869 -32.58 29.74 29.70
N ALA A 870 -32.12 29.71 30.96
CA ALA A 870 -32.77 28.99 32.05
C ALA A 870 -33.93 29.81 32.63
N GLY A 871 -35.17 29.39 32.36
CA GLY A 871 -36.32 30.00 33.03
C GLY A 871 -37.71 29.72 32.47
N GLU A 872 -38.00 28.58 31.85
CA GLU A 872 -39.39 28.16 31.60
C GLU A 872 -39.53 26.63 31.75
N THR A 873 -40.16 26.19 32.84
CA THR A 873 -40.77 24.87 32.89
C THR A 873 -42.10 24.95 32.16
N ASN A 874 -42.28 24.19 31.07
CA ASN A 874 -43.61 23.92 30.52
C ASN A 874 -43.69 22.42 30.17
N PRO A 875 -44.77 21.72 30.55
CA PRO A 875 -44.94 20.31 30.21
C PRO A 875 -45.16 20.19 28.70
N MET A 876 -44.75 19.03 28.16
CA MET A 876 -45.14 18.49 26.84
C MET A 876 -46.38 19.16 26.22
N GLN A 877 -46.14 20.18 25.39
CA GLN A 877 -46.99 20.58 24.29
C GLN A 877 -46.07 21.03 23.14
N PRO A 878 -46.40 20.66 21.88
CA PRO A 878 -45.55 20.91 20.72
C PRO A 878 -45.44 22.41 20.44
N ALA A 879 -44.20 22.92 20.45
CA ALA A 879 -43.93 24.31 20.08
C ALA A 879 -44.30 24.56 18.61
N LYS A 880 -45.07 25.62 18.36
CA LYS A 880 -45.32 26.15 17.02
C LYS A 880 -43.99 26.63 16.43
N SER A 881 -43.67 26.10 15.25
CA SER A 881 -42.48 26.36 14.43
C SER A 881 -42.13 27.85 14.28
N ALA A 882 -40.88 28.22 14.57
CA ALA A 882 -40.23 29.33 13.87
C ALA A 882 -40.07 28.94 12.39
N ASN A 883 -40.31 29.88 11.46
CA ASN A 883 -40.33 29.58 10.03
C ASN A 883 -38.94 29.19 9.52
N HIS A 884 -38.82 27.99 8.95
CA HIS A 884 -37.64 27.51 8.24
C HIS A 884 -37.34 28.43 7.04
N ALA A 885 -36.08 28.81 6.75
CA ALA A 885 -35.78 29.72 5.64
C ALA A 885 -36.28 29.19 4.27
N LEU A 886 -36.23 27.87 4.06
CA LEU A 886 -36.83 27.25 2.86
C LEU A 886 -38.35 27.31 2.83
N ARG A 887 -39.01 27.43 3.99
CA ARG A 887 -40.45 27.64 4.07
C ARG A 887 -40.82 29.03 3.57
N GLU A 888 -40.07 30.07 3.92
CA GLU A 888 -40.29 31.42 3.37
C GLU A 888 -40.08 31.44 1.85
N LEU A 889 -39.02 30.80 1.36
CA LEU A 889 -38.78 30.64 -0.08
C LEU A 889 -39.93 29.89 -0.77
N ARG A 890 -40.40 28.77 -0.19
CA ARG A 890 -41.53 28.02 -0.72
C ARG A 890 -42.81 28.86 -0.72
N GLU A 891 -43.11 29.57 0.36
CA GLU A 891 -44.28 30.43 0.48
C GLU A 891 -44.23 31.59 -0.52
N GLN A 892 -43.05 32.17 -0.77
CA GLN A 892 -42.82 33.16 -1.83
C GLN A 892 -43.07 32.56 -3.23
N LEU A 893 -42.46 31.42 -3.54
CA LEU A 893 -42.66 30.73 -4.83
C LEU A 893 -44.14 30.36 -5.02
N TYR A 894 -44.78 29.83 -3.98
CA TYR A 894 -46.20 29.52 -3.99
C TYR A 894 -47.05 30.74 -4.33
N THR A 895 -46.81 31.87 -3.68
CA THR A 895 -47.63 33.08 -3.87
C THR A 895 -47.41 33.73 -5.25
N THR A 896 -46.24 33.54 -5.85
CA THR A 896 -45.84 34.21 -7.11
C THR A 896 -46.04 33.37 -8.37
N SER A 897 -46.02 32.03 -8.25
CA SER A 897 -46.00 31.12 -9.40
C SER A 897 -47.11 30.07 -9.41
N PHE A 898 -47.86 29.91 -8.32
CA PHE A 898 -48.93 28.92 -8.26
C PHE A 898 -50.30 29.53 -8.47
N GLU A 899 -51.00 29.04 -9.49
CA GLU A 899 -52.45 29.14 -9.58
C GLU A 899 -53.07 27.76 -9.74
N ILE A 900 -54.15 27.49 -9.00
CA ILE A 900 -54.98 26.33 -9.25
C ILE A 900 -55.50 26.42 -10.70
N PRO A 901 -55.37 25.36 -11.52
CA PRO A 901 -55.84 25.37 -12.91
C PRO A 901 -57.30 25.84 -13.01
N ALA A 902 -57.59 26.70 -14.00
CA ALA A 902 -58.88 27.39 -14.11
C ALA A 902 -60.09 26.43 -14.16
N ASP A 903 -59.91 25.25 -14.74
CA ASP A 903 -60.96 24.23 -14.79
C ASP A 903 -61.24 23.60 -13.42
N TRP A 904 -60.26 23.56 -12.52
CA TRP A 904 -60.44 23.07 -11.14
C TRP A 904 -61.08 24.12 -10.23
N LYS A 905 -60.81 25.42 -10.45
CA LYS A 905 -61.45 26.52 -9.70
C LYS A 905 -62.98 26.57 -9.86
N LYS A 906 -63.51 26.05 -10.98
CA LYS A 906 -64.95 26.09 -11.33
C LYS A 906 -65.75 24.89 -10.82
N LEU A 907 -65.09 23.89 -10.24
CA LEU A 907 -65.73 22.63 -9.89
C LEU A 907 -66.21 22.63 -8.44
N ALA A 908 -67.51 22.36 -8.26
CA ALA A 908 -68.10 22.09 -6.95
C ALA A 908 -67.40 20.89 -6.27
N ASP A 909 -67.34 20.89 -4.93
CA ASP A 909 -66.78 19.80 -4.12
C ASP A 909 -65.25 19.57 -4.23
N THR A 910 -64.46 20.62 -4.55
CA THR A 910 -62.98 20.56 -4.47
C THR A 910 -62.50 20.88 -3.05
N GLN A 911 -61.69 19.99 -2.46
CA GLN A 911 -61.11 20.16 -1.12
C GLN A 911 -59.61 19.84 -1.11
N ALA A 912 -58.82 20.49 -0.26
CA ALA A 912 -57.42 20.12 -0.05
C ALA A 912 -57.31 18.91 0.88
N LEU A 913 -56.37 18.01 0.61
CA LEU A 913 -55.99 17.00 1.61
C LEU A 913 -55.35 17.69 2.82
N PRO A 914 -55.49 17.13 4.04
CA PRO A 914 -54.88 17.68 5.23
C PRO A 914 -53.38 17.88 5.06
N ALA A 915 -52.88 19.01 5.54
CA ALA A 915 -51.46 19.33 5.42
C ALA A 915 -50.58 18.48 6.35
N GLU A 916 -51.14 18.08 7.49
CA GLU A 916 -50.49 17.21 8.47
C GLU A 916 -50.90 15.75 8.24
N GLY A 917 -50.12 14.81 8.77
CA GLY A 917 -50.40 13.37 8.65
C GLY A 917 -49.74 12.68 7.45
N TRP A 918 -48.89 13.40 6.72
CA TRP A 918 -48.00 12.78 5.75
C TRP A 918 -46.79 12.17 6.44
N LEU A 919 -46.26 11.10 5.86
CA LEU A 919 -45.08 10.39 6.30
C LEU A 919 -44.06 10.38 5.17
N PHE A 920 -42.77 10.39 5.51
CA PHE A 920 -41.66 10.39 4.57
C PHE A 920 -40.63 9.32 4.90
N ARG A 921 -40.09 8.68 3.86
CA ARG A 921 -38.93 7.79 3.96
C ARG A 921 -38.00 7.97 2.76
N ALA A 922 -36.72 8.20 3.03
CA ALA A 922 -35.68 8.24 2.01
C ALA A 922 -35.40 6.83 1.46
N ASP A 923 -35.10 6.73 0.17
CA ASP A 923 -34.82 5.48 -0.54
C ASP A 923 -33.57 5.62 -1.43
N PRO A 924 -32.39 5.98 -0.85
CA PRO A 924 -31.18 6.26 -1.63
C PRO A 924 -30.62 5.02 -2.35
N LEU A 925 -31.09 3.82 -1.98
CA LEU A 925 -30.68 2.55 -2.55
C LEU A 925 -31.78 1.91 -3.44
N GLU A 926 -32.90 2.60 -3.67
CA GLU A 926 -34.03 2.14 -4.48
C GLU A 926 -34.62 0.78 -4.06
N ILE A 927 -34.62 0.50 -2.76
CA ILE A 927 -35.15 -0.74 -2.21
C ILE A 927 -36.66 -0.69 -2.00
N GLY A 928 -37.29 0.49 -1.99
CA GLY A 928 -38.69 0.63 -1.59
C GLY A 928 -39.68 -0.14 -2.45
N LEU A 929 -39.45 -0.23 -3.77
CA LEU A 929 -40.26 -1.08 -4.65
C LEU A 929 -40.02 -2.57 -4.41
N LYS A 930 -38.77 -2.95 -4.15
CA LYS A 930 -38.38 -4.33 -3.86
C LYS A 930 -38.98 -4.83 -2.54
N GLU A 931 -39.07 -3.96 -1.54
CA GLU A 931 -39.68 -4.21 -0.24
C GLU A 931 -41.18 -3.91 -0.19
N ALA A 932 -41.75 -3.49 -1.31
CA ALA A 932 -43.17 -3.21 -1.49
C ALA A 932 -43.76 -2.15 -0.53
N TRP A 933 -43.02 -1.04 -0.32
CA TRP A 933 -43.41 0.09 0.53
C TRP A 933 -44.72 0.76 0.11
N GLN A 934 -45.14 0.59 -1.14
CA GLN A 934 -46.42 1.07 -1.67
C GLN A 934 -47.64 0.37 -1.08
N ARG A 935 -47.52 -0.83 -0.49
CA ARG A 935 -48.66 -1.63 0.02
C ARG A 935 -49.41 -0.88 1.14
N ALA A 936 -50.73 -1.01 1.17
CA ALA A 936 -51.58 -0.33 2.15
C ALA A 936 -51.30 -0.77 3.61
N GLU A 937 -50.78 -1.97 3.78
CA GLU A 937 -50.52 -2.63 5.06
C GLU A 937 -49.04 -2.52 5.47
N PHE A 938 -48.22 -1.82 4.67
CA PHE A 938 -46.81 -1.64 4.99
C PHE A 938 -46.64 -0.89 6.31
N VAL A 939 -45.77 -1.40 7.19
CA VAL A 939 -45.51 -0.83 8.52
C VAL A 939 -44.66 0.43 8.39
N THR A 940 -45.17 1.57 8.85
CA THR A 940 -44.51 2.88 8.69
C THR A 940 -43.93 3.42 9.99
N SER A 941 -43.66 2.57 10.98
CA SER A 941 -43.14 2.99 12.30
C SER A 941 -41.78 3.68 12.23
N ASP A 942 -41.02 3.44 11.15
CA ASP A 942 -39.73 4.04 10.86
C ASP A 942 -39.79 5.18 9.83
N TRP A 943 -41.00 5.60 9.40
CA TRP A 943 -41.18 6.75 8.52
C TRP A 943 -41.31 8.02 9.34
N LEU A 944 -40.72 9.10 8.84
CA LEU A 944 -40.70 10.40 9.50
C LEU A 944 -42.00 11.17 9.22
N PRO A 945 -42.65 11.79 10.22
CA PRO A 945 -43.74 12.73 9.96
C PRO A 945 -43.28 13.88 9.07
N LEU A 946 -44.08 14.23 8.06
CA LEU A 946 -43.82 15.33 7.14
C LEU A 946 -45.11 16.12 6.90
N ARG A 947 -44.99 17.41 6.62
CA ARG A 947 -46.11 18.27 6.23
C ARG A 947 -46.18 18.39 4.70
N VAL A 948 -47.36 18.49 4.09
CA VAL A 948 -47.53 18.80 2.67
C VAL A 948 -48.51 19.96 2.51
N PRO A 949 -48.19 21.05 1.79
CA PRO A 949 -46.99 21.26 1.00
C PRO A 949 -45.73 21.51 1.84
N SER A 950 -44.62 20.84 1.49
CA SER A 950 -43.26 21.18 1.96
C SER A 950 -42.18 20.63 1.04
N PHE A 951 -41.02 21.28 1.03
CA PHE A 951 -39.76 20.64 0.66
C PHE A 951 -39.32 19.67 1.77
N TRP A 952 -38.72 18.54 1.43
CA TRP A 952 -38.15 17.59 2.38
C TRP A 952 -37.18 18.25 3.35
N ALA A 953 -36.37 19.18 2.84
CA ALA A 953 -35.39 19.91 3.62
C ALA A 953 -35.99 20.95 4.59
N GLU A 954 -37.31 21.22 4.56
CA GLU A 954 -38.00 21.94 5.65
C GLU A 954 -38.14 21.10 6.92
N ASN A 955 -37.97 19.78 6.81
CA ASN A 955 -37.90 18.87 7.96
C ASN A 955 -36.43 18.62 8.32
N GLU A 956 -36.02 19.09 9.50
CA GLU A 956 -34.64 18.98 10.00
C GLU A 956 -34.14 17.53 10.07
N ALA A 957 -35.02 16.56 10.35
CA ALA A 957 -34.65 15.15 10.41
C ALA A 957 -34.33 14.55 9.02
N VAL A 958 -34.83 15.17 7.95
CA VAL A 958 -34.54 14.77 6.56
C VAL A 958 -33.36 15.58 6.01
N GLY A 959 -33.33 16.89 6.25
CA GLY A 959 -32.31 17.79 5.74
C GLY A 959 -32.25 17.84 4.21
N LYS A 960 -31.10 18.26 3.66
CA LYS A 960 -30.88 18.31 2.22
C LYS A 960 -30.72 16.88 1.67
N TYR A 961 -31.79 16.37 1.07
CA TYR A 961 -31.82 15.04 0.47
C TYR A 961 -32.14 15.10 -1.03
N VAL A 962 -31.32 14.42 -1.83
CA VAL A 962 -31.45 14.24 -3.28
C VAL A 962 -31.44 12.74 -3.55
N GLY A 963 -32.32 12.27 -4.45
CA GLY A 963 -32.55 10.87 -4.75
C GLY A 963 -34.03 10.48 -4.68
N TYR A 964 -34.29 9.18 -4.51
CA TYR A 964 -35.66 8.67 -4.39
C TYR A 964 -36.20 8.81 -2.97
N GLY A 965 -37.40 9.37 -2.82
CA GLY A 965 -38.09 9.49 -1.55
C GLY A 965 -39.54 9.02 -1.67
N TRP A 966 -40.10 8.50 -0.58
CA TRP A 966 -41.49 8.07 -0.52
C TRP A 966 -42.27 8.97 0.43
N GLN A 967 -43.42 9.47 -0.03
CA GLN A 967 -44.38 10.19 0.81
C GLN A 967 -45.69 9.41 0.90
N ARG A 968 -46.30 9.34 2.09
CA ARG A 968 -47.51 8.54 2.31
C ARG A 968 -48.50 9.26 3.22
N THR A 969 -49.78 9.17 2.93
CA THR A 969 -50.87 9.70 3.77
C THR A 969 -52.11 8.80 3.70
N THR A 970 -53.12 9.13 4.50
CA THR A 970 -54.45 8.52 4.41
C THR A 970 -55.54 9.56 4.21
N PHE A 971 -56.60 9.20 3.50
CA PHE A 971 -57.75 10.07 3.29
C PHE A 971 -59.06 9.28 3.14
N GLU A 972 -60.18 9.92 3.45
CA GLU A 972 -61.52 9.39 3.22
C GLU A 972 -62.20 10.10 2.05
N VAL A 973 -63.05 9.38 1.31
CA VAL A 973 -63.87 9.98 0.25
C VAL A 973 -64.95 10.84 0.92
N PRO A 974 -65.06 12.15 0.59
CA PRO A 974 -66.07 13.03 1.17
C PRO A 974 -67.48 12.50 0.95
N GLN A 975 -68.41 12.83 1.84
CA GLN A 975 -69.80 12.38 1.74
C GLN A 975 -70.47 12.81 0.43
N ALA A 976 -70.11 13.99 -0.10
CA ALA A 976 -70.56 14.51 -1.41
C ALA A 976 -69.99 13.74 -2.63
N GLY A 977 -68.97 12.90 -2.41
CA GLY A 977 -68.28 12.07 -3.41
C GLY A 977 -68.65 10.59 -3.37
N LYS A 978 -69.50 10.15 -2.44
CA LYS A 978 -69.91 8.74 -2.33
C LYS A 978 -70.68 8.30 -3.58
N GLY A 979 -70.17 7.29 -4.27
CA GLY A 979 -70.76 6.80 -5.53
C GLY A 979 -70.44 7.65 -6.77
N ARG A 980 -69.50 8.60 -6.65
CA ARG A 980 -69.01 9.47 -7.74
C ARG A 980 -67.56 9.12 -8.08
N SER A 981 -67.11 9.50 -9.27
CA SER A 981 -65.69 9.39 -9.65
C SER A 981 -64.87 10.42 -8.86
N VAL A 982 -63.67 10.05 -8.40
CA VAL A 982 -62.80 10.94 -7.61
C VAL A 982 -61.49 11.14 -8.36
N ARG A 983 -60.92 12.34 -8.30
CA ARG A 983 -59.60 12.63 -8.85
C ARG A 983 -58.78 13.50 -7.91
N LEU A 984 -57.45 13.38 -8.01
CA LEU A 984 -56.48 14.19 -7.28
C LEU A 984 -55.78 15.15 -8.25
N LEU A 985 -55.55 16.39 -7.81
CA LEU A 985 -54.64 17.34 -8.43
C LEU A 985 -53.45 17.52 -7.50
N PHE A 986 -52.26 17.18 -7.98
CA PHE A 986 -51.02 17.61 -7.35
C PHE A 986 -50.67 18.99 -7.90
N GLY A 987 -50.63 20.01 -7.02
CA GLY A 987 -50.28 21.37 -7.44
C GLY A 987 -48.85 21.49 -7.94
N SER A 988 -47.95 20.64 -7.42
CA SER A 988 -46.63 20.33 -7.94
C SER A 988 -45.97 19.26 -7.06
N VAL A 989 -45.22 18.38 -7.69
CA VAL A 989 -44.25 17.49 -7.04
C VAL A 989 -42.90 17.78 -7.67
N ASP A 990 -41.86 17.92 -6.86
CA ASP A 990 -40.53 18.23 -7.36
C ASP A 990 -40.01 17.08 -8.25
N GLU A 991 -39.80 17.40 -9.52
CA GLU A 991 -39.45 16.51 -10.64
C GLU A 991 -40.43 15.34 -10.88
N GLN A 992 -40.05 14.10 -10.56
CA GLN A 992 -40.79 12.91 -11.02
C GLN A 992 -41.58 12.25 -9.89
N ALA A 993 -42.81 11.82 -10.20
CA ALA A 993 -43.71 11.19 -9.24
C ALA A 993 -44.41 9.93 -9.80
N TRP A 994 -44.53 8.89 -8.97
CA TRP A 994 -45.38 7.71 -9.18
C TRP A 994 -46.40 7.62 -8.05
N VAL A 995 -47.68 7.53 -8.39
CA VAL A 995 -48.78 7.62 -7.42
C VAL A 995 -49.48 6.29 -7.27
N TYR A 996 -49.51 5.80 -6.04
CA TYR A 996 -50.11 4.53 -5.65
C TYR A 996 -51.32 4.75 -4.76
N LEU A 997 -52.44 4.09 -5.07
CA LEU A 997 -53.65 4.06 -4.25
C LEU A 997 -53.85 2.64 -3.72
N ASN A 998 -53.88 2.50 -2.40
CA ASN A 998 -54.05 1.21 -1.71
C ASN A 998 -53.14 0.11 -2.27
N GLY A 999 -51.86 0.43 -2.54
CA GLY A 999 -50.89 -0.52 -3.11
C GLY A 999 -50.81 -0.59 -4.64
N HIS A 1000 -51.74 0.00 -5.38
CA HIS A 1000 -51.82 -0.09 -6.85
C HIS A 1000 -51.32 1.20 -7.50
N LEU A 1001 -50.45 1.10 -8.50
CA LEU A 1001 -50.00 2.27 -9.29
C LEU A 1001 -51.16 2.77 -10.15
N ILE A 1002 -51.58 4.02 -9.93
CA ILE A 1002 -52.73 4.62 -10.64
C ILE A 1002 -52.32 5.74 -11.62
N GLY A 1003 -51.07 6.21 -11.55
CA GLY A 1003 -50.53 7.15 -12.51
C GLY A 1003 -49.09 7.56 -12.21
N GLU A 1004 -48.45 8.20 -13.17
CA GLU A 1004 -47.09 8.74 -13.04
C GLU A 1004 -46.96 10.08 -13.75
N HIS A 1005 -46.18 10.99 -13.17
CA HIS A 1005 -45.75 12.26 -13.75
C HIS A 1005 -44.22 12.24 -13.84
N THR A 1006 -43.71 11.79 -14.97
CA THR A 1006 -42.30 11.48 -15.19
C THR A 1006 -41.87 12.00 -16.54
N GLU A 1007 -40.57 12.06 -16.83
CA GLU A 1007 -40.09 12.40 -18.18
C GLU A 1007 -40.66 11.43 -19.22
N LYS A 1008 -40.88 10.17 -18.82
CA LYS A 1008 -41.48 9.14 -19.66
C LYS A 1008 -42.96 9.41 -19.99
N SER A 1009 -43.79 9.78 -19.01
CA SER A 1009 -45.22 9.99 -19.24
C SER A 1009 -45.54 11.33 -19.88
N THR A 1010 -44.72 12.35 -19.63
CA THR A 1010 -44.96 13.73 -20.06
C THR A 1010 -44.12 14.16 -21.27
N ARG A 1011 -42.98 13.51 -21.52
CA ARG A 1011 -41.92 13.91 -22.47
C ARG A 1011 -41.30 15.28 -22.19
N LYS A 1012 -41.38 15.77 -20.96
CA LYS A 1012 -40.76 17.01 -20.48
C LYS A 1012 -39.54 16.70 -19.63
N SER A 1013 -38.60 17.64 -19.56
CA SER A 1013 -37.37 17.50 -18.76
C SER A 1013 -37.62 17.67 -17.26
N LEU A 1014 -36.73 17.18 -16.41
CA LEU A 1014 -36.81 17.36 -14.94
C LEU A 1014 -37.00 18.84 -14.53
N ASN A 1015 -36.33 19.77 -15.22
CA ASN A 1015 -36.42 21.23 -14.99
C ASN A 1015 -37.79 21.82 -15.36
N GLU A 1016 -38.61 21.13 -16.13
CA GLU A 1016 -39.98 21.55 -16.47
C GLU A 1016 -41.01 20.92 -15.52
N LEU A 1017 -40.72 19.72 -15.00
CA LEU A 1017 -41.65 18.95 -14.19
C LEU A 1017 -41.82 19.49 -12.76
N TRP A 1018 -40.76 20.08 -12.19
CA TRP A 1018 -40.74 20.46 -10.77
C TRP A 1018 -41.79 21.51 -10.35
N GLU A 1019 -42.39 22.26 -11.27
CA GLU A 1019 -43.47 23.21 -10.98
C GLU A 1019 -44.80 22.90 -11.69
N GLU A 1020 -44.88 21.80 -12.44
CA GLU A 1020 -46.03 21.47 -13.27
C GLU A 1020 -47.13 20.76 -12.47
N PRO A 1021 -48.36 21.30 -12.43
CA PRO A 1021 -49.48 20.60 -11.81
C PRO A 1021 -49.96 19.45 -12.70
N PHE A 1022 -50.32 18.32 -12.08
CA PHE A 1022 -50.89 17.17 -12.79
C PHE A 1022 -52.05 16.53 -12.03
N ALA A 1023 -53.01 15.99 -12.78
CA ALA A 1023 -54.20 15.34 -12.25
C ALA A 1023 -54.15 13.83 -12.47
N ILE A 1024 -54.66 13.06 -11.50
CA ILE A 1024 -54.81 11.61 -11.59
C ILE A 1024 -56.23 11.24 -11.15
N ASP A 1025 -56.94 10.50 -12.00
CA ASP A 1025 -58.23 9.91 -11.66
C ASP A 1025 -58.03 8.70 -10.73
N LEU A 1026 -58.87 8.56 -9.72
CA LEU A 1026 -58.84 7.44 -8.77
C LEU A 1026 -59.78 6.33 -9.28
N PRO A 1027 -59.26 5.18 -9.74
CA PRO A 1027 -60.10 4.10 -10.25
C PRO A 1027 -61.03 3.56 -9.17
N ALA A 1028 -62.32 3.42 -9.49
CA ALA A 1028 -63.34 2.97 -8.53
C ALA A 1028 -63.03 1.58 -7.94
N GLU A 1029 -62.33 0.73 -8.70
CA GLU A 1029 -61.91 -0.61 -8.28
C GLU A 1029 -60.81 -0.62 -7.21
N HIS A 1030 -60.05 0.46 -7.07
CA HIS A 1030 -58.98 0.61 -6.08
C HIS A 1030 -59.34 1.59 -4.96
N LEU A 1031 -60.48 2.27 -5.06
CA LEU A 1031 -60.92 3.30 -4.12
C LEU A 1031 -61.94 2.75 -3.11
N ASN A 1032 -61.60 2.81 -1.82
CA ASN A 1032 -62.52 2.51 -0.74
C ASN A 1032 -63.49 3.69 -0.50
N GLN A 1033 -64.77 3.49 -0.77
CA GLN A 1033 -65.83 4.50 -0.61
C GLN A 1033 -66.27 4.71 0.86
N THR A 1034 -65.94 3.76 1.75
CA THR A 1034 -66.43 3.73 3.14
C THR A 1034 -65.33 3.53 4.19
N LYS A 1035 -64.08 3.35 3.77
CA LYS A 1035 -62.90 3.17 4.63
C LYS A 1035 -61.81 4.16 4.23
N PRO A 1036 -60.87 4.50 5.13
CA PRO A 1036 -59.68 5.25 4.77
C PRO A 1036 -58.92 4.59 3.62
N ASN A 1037 -58.45 5.42 2.69
CA ASN A 1037 -57.58 5.04 1.60
C ASN A 1037 -56.14 5.42 1.94
N VAL A 1038 -55.19 4.61 1.53
CA VAL A 1038 -53.76 4.88 1.62
C VAL A 1038 -53.28 5.43 0.29
N LEU A 1039 -52.69 6.63 0.32
CA LEU A 1039 -52.05 7.26 -0.83
C LEU A 1039 -50.54 7.26 -0.60
N THR A 1040 -49.79 6.66 -1.51
CA THR A 1040 -48.32 6.57 -1.44
C THR A 1040 -47.71 7.10 -2.73
N ILE A 1041 -46.73 7.99 -2.64
CA ILE A 1041 -46.09 8.66 -3.77
C ILE A 1041 -44.59 8.36 -3.68
N ARG A 1042 -44.04 7.75 -4.74
CA ARG A 1042 -42.60 7.68 -4.94
C ARG A 1042 -42.18 8.91 -5.72
N ILE A 1043 -41.16 9.62 -5.26
CA ILE A 1043 -40.66 10.86 -5.85
C ILE A 1043 -39.18 10.67 -6.16
N HIS A 1044 -38.71 11.15 -7.29
CA HIS A 1044 -37.29 11.26 -7.59
C HIS A 1044 -36.91 12.71 -7.77
N ASN A 1045 -36.00 13.19 -6.94
CA ASN A 1045 -35.39 14.51 -7.07
C ASN A 1045 -33.90 14.37 -7.42
N SER A 1046 -33.44 15.02 -8.48
CA SER A 1046 -32.05 14.98 -8.97
C SER A 1046 -31.19 16.14 -8.48
N LEU A 1047 -31.80 17.25 -8.01
CA LEU A 1047 -31.06 18.46 -7.61
C LEU A 1047 -31.86 19.31 -6.60
N ALA A 1048 -31.18 20.13 -5.78
CA ALA A 1048 -31.83 21.08 -4.86
C ALA A 1048 -32.82 20.43 -3.86
N ASN A 1049 -34.11 20.82 -3.84
CA ASN A 1049 -35.06 20.50 -2.78
C ASN A 1049 -36.22 19.63 -3.28
N GLY A 1050 -36.28 18.36 -2.86
CA GLY A 1050 -37.35 17.45 -3.25
C GLY A 1050 -38.65 17.59 -2.44
N GLY A 1051 -39.75 17.07 -2.97
CA GLY A 1051 -41.01 16.85 -2.23
C GLY A 1051 -42.28 17.38 -2.90
N ILE A 1052 -43.43 17.09 -2.29
CA ILE A 1052 -44.72 17.66 -2.70
C ILE A 1052 -44.82 19.07 -2.10
N TRP A 1053 -44.39 20.08 -2.84
CA TRP A 1053 -44.21 21.45 -2.33
C TRP A 1053 -45.39 22.39 -2.65
N ARG A 1054 -46.45 21.89 -3.28
CA ARG A 1054 -47.76 22.55 -3.49
C ARG A 1054 -48.91 21.61 -3.08
N PRO A 1055 -50.17 22.07 -2.93
CA PRO A 1055 -51.20 21.30 -2.26
C PRO A 1055 -51.67 20.14 -3.13
N VAL A 1056 -52.20 19.10 -2.49
CA VAL A 1056 -52.93 18.03 -3.16
C VAL A 1056 -54.41 18.27 -2.98
N LEU A 1057 -55.13 18.50 -4.07
CA LEU A 1057 -56.58 18.74 -4.05
C LEU A 1057 -57.32 17.47 -4.47
N LEU A 1058 -58.38 17.13 -3.74
CA LEU A 1058 -59.31 16.05 -4.05
C LEU A 1058 -60.61 16.65 -4.57
N GLN A 1059 -61.13 16.08 -5.65
CA GLN A 1059 -62.39 16.51 -6.23
C GLN A 1059 -63.29 15.32 -6.57
N SER A 1060 -64.56 15.46 -6.25
CA SER A 1060 -65.62 14.53 -6.69
C SER A 1060 -66.23 15.00 -8.01
N VAL A 1061 -66.37 14.08 -8.96
CA VAL A 1061 -66.89 14.31 -10.32
C VAL A 1061 -68.17 13.48 -10.49
N PRO A 1062 -69.27 14.00 -11.07
CA PRO A 1062 -70.43 13.17 -11.38
C PRO A 1062 -69.99 11.88 -12.10
N ALA A 1063 -70.55 10.74 -11.70
CA ALA A 1063 -70.23 9.46 -12.35
C ALA A 1063 -70.47 9.58 -13.86
N LYS A 1064 -69.46 9.23 -14.66
CA LYS A 1064 -69.58 9.16 -16.12
C LYS A 1064 -70.37 7.94 -16.54
#